data_AF-A0A0S8FMZ2-F1
#
_entry.id   AF-A0A0S8FMZ2-F1
#
_cell.length_a   1.000
_cell.length_b   1.000
_cell.length_c   1.000
_cell.angle_alpha   90.00
_cell.angle_beta   90.00
_cell.angle_gamma   90.00
#
_symmetry.space_group_name_H-M   'P 1'
#
loop_
_entity.id
_entity.type
_entity.pdbx_description
1 polymer ?
#
loop_
_entity_poly.entity_id
_entity_poly.type
_entity_poly.pdbx_seq_one_letter_code
_entity_poly.pdbx_strand_id
1 'polypeptide(L)'
;MHRTSFVVMTALMAAALASPVRAEAPSVLLERGIYLEETTGDLDGAVATYKQVVADPQSPRGVAAQAHYHLALCYVKTGERSEATEQLRTLLRRYDDQAEIALAARRLLDTLVAPDPAALMPPDTLLYIEGGSPGRQVETALNMLEGTPLANPLEAMGAPTGGGAGPGDFMGAFFNPSMVEEFKKVRGWATGVQGFPDPAQGGSVSIGFGGPTRSVTVLYFGDSDALRGLVTMGLMMAGRAGEPIEGMQTVVFNMPGAGGCAYDDSVLIVANPLETLQWCVKQYKGIIEEPTLASANEAFARLDADTRRQSALTCWVDTPRLLTLIEQMMPAGQEPPQFRAGSALVRANGVVSAVARFVLDEKRPFLEAAVYTKEGQPRPAFDLFHTPALSTEGFAAVPPEALGVVAVGVDGSNPAQTGAILGALAGLTGRAMPPALVGDVQQVTVFALPPQNLDAVAVGSTWAALAAQTVGVTISSRDAARTRALVDQALDGAPPEPAPVEGVTRHVLELRPGMQVDCYVGQEGDFVAVGLSAGVVASSLEAVRSGRSAATDGHLQAPLSRLEEGVSKVVVANAGGVLSTVTSMGQASGEMPEELAGTFEQLSEALTDTSIKVQTVEGPASVALRVGAEDLPAMAEVFPHLMVLAQYRPPVPPPTPVAVLRAPGEIAVDGNLDEWQGIAVLPILATTVSRARLCWRDDGLYGAVESFDEQIRPNPAEPWQNDSLQLFVEKNQARSPDHTVHCADVTLWAAPEAGPGPAHVKTYSHVTNVTSEGIGSDEASGITCAWAPTAEGYALEFFMPAEWLQPAQMADGTSIGLAAFLRDGSSTPVAEFAAQTGADTWGRPDKWGAIRLVAEVPGPGEEQAYGRVRRIGVPCGGEIVVDGDLGDWA
;
A
#
# COMPACT_ATOMS: atom_id res chain seq x y z
N MET A 1 -57.73 -44.43 -50.02
CA MET A 1 -56.74 -45.41 -50.53
C MET A 1 -55.82 -44.70 -51.52
N HIS A 2 -54.52 -45.03 -51.52
CA HIS A 2 -53.44 -44.48 -52.38
C HIS A 2 -52.70 -43.19 -51.94
N ARG A 3 -52.17 -43.14 -50.71
CA ARG A 3 -51.08 -42.18 -50.37
C ARG A 3 -49.87 -42.78 -49.63
N THR A 4 -49.91 -44.07 -49.27
CA THR A 4 -48.83 -44.74 -48.52
C THR A 4 -47.79 -45.46 -49.39
N SER A 5 -48.01 -45.61 -50.70
CA SER A 5 -47.08 -46.36 -51.57
C SER A 5 -45.97 -45.53 -52.23
N PHE A 6 -45.99 -44.19 -52.15
CA PHE A 6 -44.98 -43.34 -52.81
C PHE A 6 -43.78 -42.99 -51.89
N VAL A 7 -43.98 -42.98 -50.57
CA VAL A 7 -42.92 -42.64 -49.60
C VAL A 7 -41.94 -43.80 -49.37
N VAL A 8 -42.42 -45.05 -49.41
CA VAL A 8 -41.57 -46.23 -49.18
C VAL A 8 -40.66 -46.52 -50.39
N MET A 9 -41.10 -46.20 -51.62
CA MET A 9 -40.30 -46.44 -52.82
C MET A 9 -39.17 -45.41 -52.99
N THR A 10 -39.36 -44.19 -52.47
CA THR A 10 -38.32 -43.13 -52.49
C THR A 10 -37.25 -43.37 -51.42
N ALA A 11 -37.62 -43.95 -50.26
CA ALA A 11 -36.67 -44.33 -49.21
C ALA A 11 -35.81 -45.56 -49.59
N LEU A 12 -36.34 -46.52 -50.35
CA LEU A 12 -35.56 -47.67 -50.82
C LEU A 12 -34.58 -47.32 -51.94
N MET A 13 -34.85 -46.30 -52.75
CA MET A 13 -33.93 -45.86 -53.82
C MET A 13 -32.76 -45.02 -53.29
N ALA A 14 -32.93 -44.34 -52.14
CA ALA A 14 -31.84 -43.61 -51.47
C ALA A 14 -30.86 -44.54 -50.72
N ALA A 15 -31.30 -45.73 -50.30
CA ALA A 15 -30.45 -46.71 -49.62
C ALA A 15 -29.53 -47.50 -50.58
N ALA A 16 -29.75 -47.44 -51.89
CA ALA A 16 -28.96 -48.17 -52.90
C ALA A 16 -27.79 -47.37 -53.51
N LEU A 17 -27.54 -46.14 -53.04
CA LEU A 17 -26.42 -45.30 -53.50
C LEU A 17 -25.39 -44.95 -52.40
N ALA A 18 -25.55 -45.48 -51.18
CA ALA A 18 -24.50 -45.38 -50.17
C ALA A 18 -23.38 -46.39 -50.50
N SER A 19 -22.41 -45.95 -51.30
CA SER A 19 -21.13 -46.65 -51.38
C SER A 19 -20.57 -46.79 -49.96
N PRO A 20 -19.98 -47.93 -49.56
CA PRO A 20 -19.23 -47.99 -48.32
C PRO A 20 -18.07 -46.98 -48.47
N VAL A 21 -18.15 -45.87 -47.74
CA VAL A 21 -16.97 -45.04 -47.50
C VAL A 21 -16.00 -45.97 -46.79
N ARG A 22 -14.98 -46.42 -47.53
CA ARG A 22 -13.88 -47.16 -46.96
C ARG A 22 -13.23 -46.22 -45.97
N ALA A 23 -13.43 -46.47 -44.67
CA ALA A 23 -12.79 -45.71 -43.62
C ALA A 23 -11.28 -45.70 -43.92
N GLU A 24 -10.71 -44.50 -44.03
CA GLU A 24 -9.28 -44.34 -44.25
C GLU A 24 -8.54 -45.04 -43.11
N ALA A 25 -7.47 -45.76 -43.44
CA ALA A 25 -6.71 -46.48 -42.43
C ALA A 25 -6.16 -45.49 -41.39
N PRO A 26 -6.15 -45.82 -40.08
CA PRO A 26 -5.68 -44.91 -39.03
C PRO A 26 -4.28 -44.32 -39.27
N SER A 27 -3.38 -45.05 -39.94
CA SER A 27 -2.05 -44.54 -40.32
C SER A 27 -2.10 -43.45 -41.38
N VAL A 28 -3.03 -43.55 -42.34
CA VAL A 28 -3.24 -42.53 -43.39
C VAL A 28 -3.87 -41.27 -42.78
N LEU A 29 -4.80 -41.45 -41.85
CA LEU A 29 -5.37 -40.34 -41.09
C LEU A 29 -4.32 -39.64 -40.22
N LEU A 30 -3.41 -40.39 -39.58
CA LEU A 30 -2.30 -39.82 -38.83
C LEU A 30 -1.37 -38.99 -39.73
N GLU A 31 -0.93 -39.52 -40.87
CA GLU A 31 -0.09 -38.79 -41.84
C GLU A 31 -0.79 -37.52 -42.35
N ARG A 32 -2.10 -37.61 -42.62
CA ARG A 32 -2.91 -36.44 -43.01
C ARG A 32 -2.96 -35.39 -41.91
N GLY A 33 -3.13 -35.80 -40.65
CA GLY A 33 -3.10 -34.90 -39.50
C GLY A 33 -1.76 -34.19 -39.38
N ILE A 34 -0.65 -34.91 -39.54
CA ILE A 34 0.71 -34.34 -39.48
C ILE A 34 0.93 -33.36 -40.62
N TYR A 35 0.47 -33.68 -41.83
CA TYR A 35 0.52 -32.76 -42.96
C TYR A 35 -0.28 -31.46 -42.69
N LEU A 36 -1.48 -31.59 -42.11
CA LEU A 36 -2.30 -30.44 -41.76
C LEU A 36 -1.64 -29.57 -40.67
N GLU A 37 -1.05 -30.21 -39.67
CA GLU A 37 -0.37 -29.54 -38.57
C GLU A 37 0.93 -28.84 -39.01
N GLU A 38 1.84 -29.57 -39.64
CA GLU A 38 3.21 -29.10 -39.88
C GLU A 38 3.39 -28.42 -41.24
N THR A 39 2.62 -28.81 -42.26
CA THR A 39 2.78 -28.28 -43.62
C THR A 39 1.79 -27.15 -43.92
N THR A 40 0.50 -27.32 -43.57
CA THR A 40 -0.51 -26.30 -43.88
C THR A 40 -0.78 -25.35 -42.72
N GLY A 41 -0.40 -25.70 -41.49
CA GLY A 41 -0.71 -24.91 -40.29
C GLY A 41 -2.20 -24.87 -39.95
N ASP A 42 -2.99 -25.82 -40.46
CA ASP A 42 -4.42 -25.94 -40.20
C ASP A 42 -4.62 -26.76 -38.92
N LEU A 43 -4.51 -26.07 -37.78
CA LEU A 43 -4.58 -26.70 -36.47
C LEU A 43 -5.96 -27.29 -36.18
N ASP A 44 -7.05 -26.64 -36.61
CA ASP A 44 -8.41 -27.14 -36.44
C ASP A 44 -8.66 -28.41 -37.25
N GLY A 45 -8.21 -28.42 -38.51
CA GLY A 45 -8.26 -29.61 -39.38
C GLY A 45 -7.42 -30.77 -38.85
N ALA A 46 -6.24 -30.49 -38.30
CA ALA A 46 -5.38 -31.48 -37.67
C ALA A 46 -6.02 -32.07 -36.41
N VAL A 47 -6.56 -31.24 -35.51
CA VAL A 47 -7.28 -31.67 -34.28
C VAL A 47 -8.44 -32.59 -34.64
N ALA A 48 -9.27 -32.21 -35.63
CA ALA A 48 -10.39 -33.03 -36.07
C ALA A 48 -9.93 -34.40 -36.61
N THR A 49 -8.80 -34.42 -37.32
CA THR A 49 -8.22 -35.64 -37.91
C THR A 49 -7.63 -36.56 -36.83
N TYR A 50 -6.85 -36.04 -35.89
CA TYR A 50 -6.28 -36.84 -34.80
C TYR A 50 -7.35 -37.40 -33.85
N LYS A 51 -8.43 -36.64 -33.58
CA LYS A 51 -9.60 -37.12 -32.83
C LYS A 51 -10.21 -38.39 -33.45
N GLN A 52 -10.24 -38.49 -34.78
CA GLN A 52 -10.72 -39.69 -35.47
C GLN A 52 -9.79 -40.89 -35.24
N VAL A 53 -8.47 -40.68 -35.28
CA VAL A 53 -7.47 -41.73 -35.06
C VAL A 53 -7.53 -42.28 -33.64
N VAL A 54 -7.63 -41.41 -32.63
CA VAL A 54 -7.69 -41.83 -31.21
C VAL A 54 -9.05 -42.43 -30.82
N ALA A 55 -10.12 -42.13 -31.57
CA ALA A 55 -11.45 -42.69 -31.37
C ALA A 55 -11.64 -44.06 -32.03
N ASP A 56 -10.80 -44.44 -33.00
CA ASP A 56 -10.89 -45.74 -33.68
C ASP A 56 -10.29 -46.87 -32.80
N PRO A 57 -11.11 -47.84 -32.33
CA PRO A 57 -10.65 -48.95 -31.50
C PRO A 57 -9.72 -49.93 -32.23
N GLN A 58 -9.68 -49.88 -33.57
CA GLN A 58 -8.81 -50.71 -34.41
C GLN A 58 -7.46 -50.04 -34.71
N SER A 59 -7.25 -48.80 -34.24
CA SER A 59 -5.97 -48.09 -34.40
C SER A 59 -4.81 -48.88 -33.77
N PRO A 60 -3.73 -49.15 -34.54
CA PRO A 60 -2.52 -49.71 -33.97
C PRO A 60 -2.02 -48.83 -32.81
N ARG A 61 -1.57 -49.45 -31.71
CA ARG A 61 -1.20 -48.72 -30.48
C ARG A 61 -0.19 -47.59 -30.71
N GLY A 62 0.83 -47.82 -31.54
CA GLY A 62 1.82 -46.79 -31.89
C GLY A 62 1.21 -45.61 -32.65
N VAL A 63 0.28 -45.87 -33.57
CA VAL A 63 -0.45 -44.84 -34.34
C VAL A 63 -1.39 -44.04 -33.43
N ALA A 64 -2.10 -44.71 -32.51
CA ALA A 64 -2.94 -44.04 -31.52
C ALA A 64 -2.11 -43.19 -30.53
N ALA A 65 -0.94 -43.68 -30.09
CA ALA A 65 -0.02 -42.93 -29.23
C ALA A 65 0.52 -41.68 -29.92
N GLN A 66 0.95 -41.79 -31.19
CA GLN A 66 1.36 -40.64 -32.00
C GLN A 66 0.22 -39.63 -32.18
N ALA A 67 -0.99 -40.12 -32.47
CA ALA A 67 -2.16 -39.25 -32.62
C ALA A 67 -2.50 -38.50 -31.31
N HIS A 68 -2.43 -39.13 -30.14
CA HIS A 68 -2.59 -38.44 -28.85
C HIS A 68 -1.50 -37.38 -28.62
N TYR A 69 -0.25 -37.68 -28.99
CA TYR A 69 0.87 -36.75 -28.83
C TYR A 69 0.71 -35.50 -29.72
N HIS A 70 0.42 -35.69 -31.01
CA HIS A 70 0.21 -34.59 -31.94
C HIS A 70 -1.09 -33.82 -31.66
N LEU A 71 -2.15 -34.49 -31.21
CA LEU A 71 -3.35 -33.81 -30.72
C LEU A 71 -3.02 -32.88 -29.54
N ALA A 72 -2.17 -33.34 -28.61
CA ALA A 72 -1.67 -32.49 -27.55
C ALA A 72 -0.84 -31.31 -28.08
N LEU A 73 0.05 -31.52 -29.05
CA LEU A 73 0.83 -30.44 -29.68
C LEU A 73 -0.04 -29.38 -30.35
N CYS A 74 -1.09 -29.78 -31.06
CA CYS A 74 -2.06 -28.84 -31.62
C CYS A 74 -2.73 -28.02 -30.52
N TYR A 75 -3.17 -28.66 -29.43
CA TYR A 75 -3.75 -27.95 -28.29
C TYR A 75 -2.76 -26.99 -27.60
N VAL A 76 -1.46 -27.34 -27.54
CA VAL A 76 -0.43 -26.39 -27.08
C VAL A 76 -0.34 -25.18 -28.01
N LYS A 77 -0.35 -25.40 -29.33
CA LYS A 77 -0.27 -24.33 -30.34
C LYS A 77 -1.52 -23.43 -30.36
N THR A 78 -2.69 -23.95 -30.00
CA THR A 78 -3.94 -23.15 -29.88
C THR A 78 -4.16 -22.55 -28.49
N GLY A 79 -3.31 -22.87 -27.51
CA GLY A 79 -3.41 -22.35 -26.14
C GLY A 79 -4.32 -23.15 -25.21
N GLU A 80 -4.89 -24.25 -25.67
CA GLU A 80 -5.78 -25.18 -24.95
C GLU A 80 -4.99 -26.14 -24.03
N ARG A 81 -4.31 -25.59 -23.01
CA ARG A 81 -3.37 -26.33 -22.16
C ARG A 81 -4.01 -27.47 -21.35
N SER A 82 -5.28 -27.34 -20.95
CA SER A 82 -5.98 -28.37 -20.17
C SER A 82 -6.20 -29.63 -21.01
N GLU A 83 -6.66 -29.44 -22.23
CA GLU A 83 -6.90 -30.46 -23.24
C GLU A 83 -5.58 -31.12 -23.64
N ALA A 84 -4.51 -30.33 -23.86
CA ALA A 84 -3.17 -30.86 -24.12
C ALA A 84 -2.70 -31.77 -22.97
N THR A 85 -2.86 -31.33 -21.73
CA THR A 85 -2.49 -32.08 -20.52
C THR A 85 -3.27 -33.39 -20.40
N GLU A 86 -4.58 -33.37 -20.67
CA GLU A 86 -5.43 -34.55 -20.65
C GLU A 86 -5.00 -35.59 -21.70
N GLN A 87 -4.68 -35.14 -22.93
CA GLN A 87 -4.23 -36.04 -23.99
C GLN A 87 -2.89 -36.69 -23.63
N LEU A 88 -1.94 -35.93 -23.08
CA LEU A 88 -0.65 -36.47 -22.63
C LEU A 88 -0.80 -37.44 -21.45
N ARG A 89 -1.64 -37.14 -20.46
CA ARG A 89 -1.95 -38.07 -19.36
C ARG A 89 -2.62 -39.35 -19.87
N THR A 90 -3.48 -39.25 -20.88
CA THR A 90 -4.12 -40.41 -21.50
C THR A 90 -3.10 -41.25 -22.26
N LEU A 91 -2.19 -40.60 -23.01
CA LEU A 91 -1.07 -41.25 -23.66
C LEU A 91 -0.22 -42.04 -22.67
N LEU A 92 0.22 -41.39 -21.59
CA LEU A 92 1.09 -42.01 -20.57
C LEU A 92 0.41 -43.13 -19.77
N ARG A 93 -0.92 -43.08 -19.62
CA ARG A 93 -1.67 -44.11 -18.90
C ARG A 93 -2.00 -45.33 -19.76
N ARG A 94 -2.22 -45.13 -21.07
CA ARG A 94 -2.71 -46.18 -21.97
C ARG A 94 -1.64 -46.75 -22.89
N TYR A 95 -0.53 -46.03 -23.11
CA TYR A 95 0.50 -46.34 -24.09
C TYR A 95 1.93 -46.12 -23.54
N ASP A 96 2.16 -46.37 -22.24
CA ASP A 96 3.48 -46.26 -21.60
C ASP A 96 4.54 -47.20 -22.21
N ASP A 97 4.09 -48.30 -22.81
CA ASP A 97 4.88 -49.27 -23.56
C ASP A 97 5.56 -48.68 -24.82
N GLN A 98 5.04 -47.55 -25.33
CA GLN A 98 5.61 -46.83 -26.48
C GLN A 98 6.71 -45.86 -26.02
N ALA A 99 7.86 -46.41 -25.60
CA ALA A 99 8.89 -45.71 -24.83
C ALA A 99 9.33 -44.34 -25.37
N GLU A 100 9.56 -44.19 -26.68
CA GLU A 100 10.03 -42.91 -27.26
C GLU A 100 8.95 -41.82 -27.18
N ILE A 101 7.72 -42.15 -27.56
CA ILE A 101 6.59 -41.21 -27.54
C ILE A 101 6.15 -40.94 -26.10
N ALA A 102 6.19 -41.94 -25.22
CA ALA A 102 5.94 -41.76 -23.80
C ALA A 102 6.98 -40.82 -23.16
N LEU A 103 8.25 -40.91 -23.55
CA LEU A 103 9.28 -39.97 -23.08
C LEU A 103 9.04 -38.55 -23.62
N ALA A 104 8.70 -38.40 -24.90
CA ALA A 104 8.36 -37.11 -25.50
C ALA A 104 7.11 -36.50 -24.84
N ALA A 105 6.12 -37.32 -24.53
CA ALA A 105 4.90 -36.91 -23.85
C ALA A 105 5.15 -36.50 -22.40
N ARG A 106 6.03 -37.20 -21.66
CA ARG A 106 6.47 -36.77 -20.31
C ARG A 106 7.14 -35.41 -20.36
N ARG A 107 8.10 -35.22 -21.26
CA ARG A 107 8.79 -33.93 -21.42
C ARG A 107 7.82 -32.80 -21.75
N LEU A 108 6.90 -33.02 -22.70
CA LEU A 108 5.89 -32.02 -23.03
C LEU A 108 4.94 -31.77 -21.85
N LEU A 109 4.53 -32.82 -21.13
CA LEU A 109 3.69 -32.68 -19.94
C LEU A 109 4.39 -31.89 -18.83
N ASP A 110 5.69 -32.09 -18.61
CA ASP A 110 6.50 -31.34 -17.66
C ASP A 110 6.59 -29.86 -18.04
N THR A 111 6.59 -29.54 -19.34
CA THR A 111 6.51 -28.14 -19.80
C THR A 111 5.12 -27.53 -19.63
N LEU A 112 4.05 -28.33 -19.56
CA LEU A 112 2.66 -27.87 -19.52
C LEU A 112 2.06 -27.82 -18.12
N VAL A 113 2.44 -28.76 -17.25
CA VAL A 113 2.03 -28.77 -15.85
C VAL A 113 2.91 -27.77 -15.12
N ALA A 114 2.35 -26.60 -14.81
CA ALA A 114 3.02 -25.66 -13.91
C ALA A 114 3.29 -26.38 -12.59
N PRO A 115 4.57 -26.56 -12.20
CA PRO A 115 4.88 -27.31 -11.01
C PRO A 115 4.36 -26.56 -9.78
N ASP A 116 3.76 -27.30 -8.84
CA ASP A 116 3.25 -26.71 -7.60
C ASP A 116 4.38 -26.70 -6.55
N PRO A 117 4.95 -25.53 -6.19
CA PRO A 117 5.99 -25.47 -5.18
C PRO A 117 5.52 -25.96 -3.80
N ALA A 118 4.21 -25.85 -3.49
CA ALA A 118 3.65 -26.36 -2.23
C ALA A 118 3.73 -27.89 -2.12
N ALA A 119 3.85 -28.61 -3.24
CA ALA A 119 4.07 -30.05 -3.25
C ALA A 119 5.50 -30.45 -2.83
N LEU A 120 6.43 -29.50 -2.73
CA LEU A 120 7.78 -29.74 -2.20
C LEU A 120 7.93 -29.23 -0.76
N MET A 121 6.86 -28.70 -0.18
CA MET A 121 6.86 -28.21 1.18
C MET A 121 6.45 -29.31 2.15
N PRO A 122 7.19 -29.51 3.26
CA PRO A 122 6.80 -30.43 4.31
C PRO A 122 5.43 -30.12 4.93
N PRO A 123 4.68 -31.13 5.42
CA PRO A 123 3.32 -30.96 5.93
C PRO A 123 3.25 -30.21 7.27
N ASP A 124 4.38 -30.03 7.94
CA ASP A 124 4.54 -29.23 9.17
C ASP A 124 4.92 -27.76 8.91
N THR A 125 4.86 -27.30 7.66
CA THR A 125 5.06 -25.89 7.29
C THR A 125 4.09 -24.98 8.06
N LEU A 126 4.63 -23.95 8.71
CA LEU A 126 3.92 -22.98 9.55
C LEU A 126 3.57 -21.70 8.80
N LEU A 127 4.47 -21.24 7.93
CA LEU A 127 4.33 -20.05 7.11
C LEU A 127 4.72 -20.43 5.69
N TYR A 128 3.90 -20.07 4.73
CA TYR A 128 4.14 -20.30 3.32
C TYR A 128 3.99 -18.99 2.55
N ILE A 129 4.99 -18.63 1.76
CA ILE A 129 4.97 -17.45 0.90
C ILE A 129 5.24 -17.92 -0.52
N GLU A 130 4.40 -17.54 -1.47
CA GLU A 130 4.55 -17.86 -2.88
C GLU A 130 4.41 -16.59 -3.70
N GLY A 131 5.40 -16.31 -4.55
CA GLY A 131 5.19 -15.44 -5.69
C GLY A 131 4.59 -16.28 -6.81
N GLY A 132 3.39 -15.91 -7.26
CA GLY A 132 2.81 -16.50 -8.48
C GLY A 132 3.70 -16.22 -9.69
N SER A 133 3.24 -16.49 -10.92
CA SER A 133 4.10 -16.36 -12.12
C SER A 133 4.78 -14.98 -12.22
N PRO A 134 6.09 -14.84 -11.89
CA PRO A 134 6.75 -13.54 -11.85
C PRO A 134 6.84 -12.93 -13.24
N GLY A 135 6.97 -13.78 -14.27
CA GLY A 135 6.97 -13.32 -15.64
C GLY A 135 5.69 -12.60 -16.06
N ARG A 136 4.53 -13.15 -15.71
CA ARG A 136 3.24 -12.49 -15.91
C ARG A 136 3.14 -11.19 -15.11
N GLN A 137 3.65 -11.17 -13.88
CA GLN A 137 3.63 -9.96 -13.05
C GLN A 137 4.50 -8.84 -13.63
N VAL A 138 5.68 -9.17 -14.16
CA VAL A 138 6.55 -8.22 -14.85
C VAL A 138 5.86 -7.69 -16.10
N GLU A 139 5.20 -8.56 -16.88
CA GLU A 139 4.42 -8.14 -18.04
C GLU A 139 3.27 -7.21 -17.66
N THR A 140 2.45 -7.57 -16.66
CA THR A 140 1.38 -6.70 -16.15
C THR A 140 1.91 -5.35 -15.67
N ALA A 141 3.02 -5.33 -14.91
CA ALA A 141 3.62 -4.09 -14.43
C ALA A 141 4.13 -3.21 -15.58
N LEU A 142 4.73 -3.81 -16.62
CA LEU A 142 5.21 -3.07 -17.80
C LEU A 142 4.04 -2.50 -18.62
N ASN A 143 2.98 -3.29 -18.82
CA ASN A 143 1.77 -2.82 -19.51
C ASN A 143 1.12 -1.65 -18.75
N MET A 144 1.05 -1.74 -17.41
CA MET A 144 0.55 -0.64 -16.59
C MET A 144 1.37 0.64 -16.76
N LEU A 145 2.67 0.54 -16.99
CA LEU A 145 3.56 1.69 -17.18
C LEU A 145 3.64 2.16 -18.64
N GLU A 146 3.02 1.47 -19.58
CA GLU A 146 3.08 1.80 -21.01
C GLU A 146 2.61 3.25 -21.26
N GLY A 147 3.31 3.95 -22.15
CA GLY A 147 3.06 5.37 -22.44
C GLY A 147 3.59 6.35 -21.39
N THR A 148 4.21 5.88 -20.30
CA THR A 148 4.93 6.73 -19.34
C THR A 148 6.45 6.72 -19.58
N PRO A 149 7.20 7.73 -19.10
CA PRO A 149 8.66 7.68 -19.10
C PRO A 149 9.25 6.47 -18.34
N LEU A 150 8.49 5.86 -17.43
CA LEU A 150 8.92 4.71 -16.62
C LEU A 150 8.85 3.36 -17.36
N ALA A 151 8.17 3.30 -18.51
CA ALA A 151 8.09 2.07 -19.32
C ALA A 151 9.48 1.57 -19.74
N ASN A 152 10.47 2.47 -19.81
CA ASN A 152 11.86 2.14 -20.03
C ASN A 152 12.71 2.61 -18.85
N PRO A 153 12.92 1.76 -17.83
CA PRO A 153 13.64 2.14 -16.61
C PRO A 153 15.07 2.65 -16.89
N LEU A 154 15.71 2.16 -17.96
CA LEU A 154 17.04 2.60 -18.37
C LEU A 154 17.06 4.02 -18.93
N GLU A 155 16.03 4.43 -19.65
CA GLU A 155 15.89 5.82 -20.11
C GLU A 155 15.46 6.74 -18.97
N ALA A 156 14.58 6.27 -18.08
CA ALA A 156 14.10 7.03 -16.92
C ALA A 156 15.19 7.37 -15.90
N MET A 157 16.16 6.46 -15.67
CA MET A 157 17.25 6.66 -14.71
C MET A 157 18.42 7.48 -15.27
N GLY A 158 18.43 7.81 -16.57
CA GLY A 158 19.56 8.44 -17.24
C GLY A 158 20.76 7.50 -17.42
N ALA A 159 21.67 7.83 -18.35
CA ALA A 159 22.87 7.02 -18.57
C ALA A 159 23.75 7.00 -17.30
N PRO A 160 24.37 5.84 -16.95
CA PRO A 160 25.22 5.73 -15.77
C PRO A 160 26.34 6.78 -15.85
N THR A 161 26.34 7.71 -14.90
CA THR A 161 27.44 8.68 -14.74
C THR A 161 28.61 7.89 -14.17
N GLY A 162 29.44 7.35 -15.06
CA GLY A 162 30.53 6.43 -14.76
C GLY A 162 31.28 6.78 -13.48
N GLY A 163 31.07 5.98 -12.44
CA GLY A 163 31.57 6.27 -11.10
C GLY A 163 31.29 5.14 -10.10
N GLY A 164 31.69 3.90 -10.43
CA GLY A 164 31.63 2.75 -9.52
C GLY A 164 30.22 2.18 -9.32
N ALA A 165 30.13 0.86 -9.10
CA ALA A 165 28.86 0.12 -8.98
C ALA A 165 28.06 0.58 -7.75
N GLY A 166 27.18 1.57 -7.96
CA GLY A 166 26.19 1.99 -6.98
C GLY A 166 24.92 1.12 -7.04
N PRO A 167 24.02 1.20 -6.04
CA PRO A 167 22.73 0.51 -6.07
C PRO A 167 21.89 0.80 -7.34
N GLY A 168 22.03 2.00 -7.92
CA GLY A 168 21.38 2.39 -9.17
C GLY A 168 21.88 1.63 -10.41
N ASP A 169 23.19 1.33 -10.49
CA ASP A 169 23.77 0.56 -11.60
C ASP A 169 23.34 -0.91 -11.56
N PHE A 170 23.18 -1.45 -10.34
CA PHE A 170 22.65 -2.80 -10.13
C PHE A 170 21.19 -2.88 -10.57
N MET A 171 20.36 -1.91 -10.20
CA MET A 171 18.98 -1.82 -10.66
C MET A 171 18.92 -1.67 -12.20
N GLY A 172 19.75 -0.81 -12.80
CA GLY A 172 19.85 -0.68 -14.26
C GLY A 172 20.20 -2.00 -14.98
N ALA A 173 21.12 -2.79 -14.44
CA ALA A 173 21.46 -4.10 -15.00
C ALA A 173 20.30 -5.12 -14.92
N PHE A 174 19.47 -5.07 -13.87
CA PHE A 174 18.30 -5.93 -13.70
C PHE A 174 17.15 -5.59 -14.64
N PHE A 175 16.97 -4.32 -14.98
CA PHE A 175 15.88 -3.84 -15.84
C PHE A 175 16.25 -3.66 -17.31
N ASN A 176 17.41 -4.19 -17.75
CA ASN A 176 17.69 -4.29 -19.18
C ASN A 176 16.66 -5.21 -19.87
N PRO A 177 16.16 -4.86 -21.07
CA PRO A 177 15.21 -5.68 -21.83
C PRO A 177 15.58 -7.17 -21.92
N SER A 178 16.86 -7.50 -22.06
CA SER A 178 17.30 -8.91 -22.13
C SER A 178 17.06 -9.66 -20.82
N MET A 179 17.29 -9.02 -19.66
CA MET A 179 17.05 -9.62 -18.34
C MET A 179 15.55 -9.70 -18.03
N VAL A 180 14.77 -8.70 -18.44
CA VAL A 180 13.30 -8.71 -18.34
C VAL A 180 12.72 -9.93 -19.08
N GLU A 181 13.19 -10.23 -20.29
CA GLU A 181 12.77 -11.42 -21.04
C GLU A 181 13.16 -12.74 -20.34
N GLU A 182 14.27 -12.78 -19.60
CA GLU A 182 14.62 -13.95 -18.78
C GLU A 182 13.72 -14.07 -17.54
N PHE A 183 13.37 -12.95 -16.89
CA PHE A 183 12.41 -12.94 -15.77
C PHE A 183 11.01 -13.40 -16.21
N LYS A 184 10.61 -13.10 -17.45
CA LYS A 184 9.36 -13.60 -18.06
C LYS A 184 9.25 -15.12 -18.07
N LYS A 185 10.38 -15.84 -18.11
CA LYS A 185 10.42 -17.30 -18.17
C LYS A 185 10.30 -17.96 -16.78
N VAL A 186 10.53 -17.21 -15.70
CA VAL A 186 10.43 -17.73 -14.33
C VAL A 186 8.99 -18.13 -14.06
N ARG A 187 8.77 -19.38 -13.65
CA ARG A 187 7.41 -19.95 -13.50
C ARG A 187 6.82 -19.72 -12.11
N GLY A 188 7.66 -19.54 -11.10
CA GLY A 188 7.23 -19.30 -9.73
C GLY A 188 8.34 -19.52 -8.72
N TRP A 189 8.13 -19.02 -7.50
CA TRP A 189 8.97 -19.31 -6.36
C TRP A 189 8.11 -19.42 -5.10
N ALA A 190 8.55 -20.20 -4.14
CA ALA A 190 7.92 -20.22 -2.84
C ALA A 190 8.90 -20.54 -1.72
N THR A 191 8.59 -20.08 -0.51
CA THR A 191 9.29 -20.42 0.70
C THR A 191 8.31 -20.91 1.76
N GLY A 192 8.52 -22.12 2.26
CA GLY A 192 7.87 -22.66 3.45
C GLY A 192 8.81 -22.60 4.65
N VAL A 193 8.32 -22.12 5.78
CA VAL A 193 9.04 -22.07 7.07
C VAL A 193 8.39 -23.07 8.02
N GLN A 194 9.19 -23.98 8.58
CA GLN A 194 8.77 -25.01 9.52
C GLN A 194 9.09 -24.64 10.98
N GLY A 195 9.99 -23.68 11.20
CA GLY A 195 10.34 -23.21 12.54
C GLY A 195 11.40 -22.12 12.55
N PHE A 196 11.39 -21.32 13.61
CA PHE A 196 12.33 -20.23 13.83
C PHE A 196 13.48 -20.67 14.75
N PRO A 197 14.67 -20.09 14.60
CA PRO A 197 15.78 -20.34 15.51
C PRO A 197 15.47 -19.82 16.92
N ASP A 198 16.09 -20.44 17.92
CA ASP A 198 15.98 -20.01 19.33
C ASP A 198 16.66 -18.65 19.52
N PRO A 199 15.92 -17.59 19.93
CA PRO A 199 16.49 -16.27 20.16
C PRO A 199 17.57 -16.26 21.25
N ALA A 200 17.46 -17.16 22.24
CA ALA A 200 18.43 -17.27 23.32
C ALA A 200 19.80 -17.79 22.85
N GLN A 201 19.85 -18.41 21.67
CA GLN A 201 21.07 -18.89 21.03
C GLN A 201 21.66 -17.88 20.02
N GLY A 202 21.13 -16.65 19.98
CA GLY A 202 21.62 -15.58 19.12
C GLY A 202 21.26 -15.74 17.64
N GLY A 203 20.28 -16.59 17.32
CA GLY A 203 19.84 -16.82 15.94
C GLY A 203 18.96 -15.67 15.43
N SER A 204 19.35 -15.05 14.31
CA SER A 204 18.49 -14.12 13.58
C SER A 204 17.50 -14.87 12.69
N VAL A 205 16.24 -14.40 12.61
CA VAL A 205 15.28 -14.88 11.61
C VAL A 205 15.75 -14.42 10.24
N SER A 206 15.95 -15.37 9.32
CA SER A 206 16.38 -15.12 7.96
C SER A 206 15.62 -16.06 7.03
N ILE A 207 14.81 -15.49 6.14
CA ILE A 207 14.00 -16.24 5.18
C ILE A 207 14.74 -16.17 3.85
N GLY A 208 15.07 -17.34 3.26
CA GLY A 208 15.87 -17.44 2.04
C GLY A 208 17.20 -18.19 2.24
N PHE A 209 18.27 -17.72 1.60
CA PHE A 209 19.55 -18.45 1.52
C PHE A 209 20.39 -18.33 2.81
N GLY A 210 20.83 -19.47 3.35
CA GLY A 210 22.04 -19.57 4.19
C GLY A 210 21.91 -19.26 5.70
N GLY A 211 20.70 -19.14 6.25
CA GLY A 211 20.53 -18.90 7.70
C GLY A 211 19.88 -20.03 8.50
N PRO A 212 19.80 -19.92 9.84
CA PRO A 212 19.46 -21.02 10.74
C PRO A 212 17.96 -21.36 10.79
N THR A 213 17.12 -20.65 10.04
CA THR A 213 15.67 -20.86 10.00
C THR A 213 15.36 -22.19 9.30
N ARG A 214 14.51 -23.03 9.90
CA ARG A 214 14.10 -24.31 9.28
C ARG A 214 13.11 -23.99 8.17
N SER A 215 13.54 -24.13 6.94
CA SER A 215 12.79 -23.66 5.78
C SER A 215 13.14 -24.44 4.52
N VAL A 216 12.21 -24.41 3.57
CA VAL A 216 12.37 -24.92 2.20
C VAL A 216 12.02 -23.76 1.26
N THR A 217 12.91 -23.44 0.34
CA THR A 217 12.68 -22.47 -0.74
C THR A 217 12.82 -23.18 -2.08
N VAL A 218 11.87 -22.95 -2.96
CA VAL A 218 11.81 -23.53 -4.30
C VAL A 218 11.76 -22.40 -5.32
N LEU A 219 12.57 -22.50 -6.37
CA LEU A 219 12.55 -21.60 -7.51
C LEU A 219 12.47 -22.42 -8.80
N TYR A 220 11.45 -22.17 -9.60
CA TYR A 220 11.30 -22.76 -10.93
C TYR A 220 11.76 -21.77 -12.00
N PHE A 221 12.94 -22.03 -12.56
CA PHE A 221 13.58 -21.15 -13.56
C PHE A 221 12.82 -21.10 -14.89
N GLY A 222 11.97 -22.09 -15.16
CA GLY A 222 11.38 -22.27 -16.48
C GLY A 222 12.48 -22.46 -17.53
N ASP A 223 12.35 -21.80 -18.66
CA ASP A 223 13.28 -21.93 -19.80
C ASP A 223 14.42 -20.88 -19.76
N SER A 224 14.69 -20.25 -18.60
CA SER A 224 15.73 -19.21 -18.46
C SER A 224 17.11 -19.80 -18.16
N ASP A 225 17.98 -19.84 -19.17
CA ASP A 225 19.39 -20.23 -19.02
C ASP A 225 20.22 -19.18 -18.26
N ALA A 226 19.95 -17.89 -18.49
CA ALA A 226 20.77 -16.81 -17.96
C ALA A 226 20.59 -16.63 -16.45
N LEU A 227 19.34 -16.56 -15.95
CA LEU A 227 19.08 -16.44 -14.51
C LEU A 227 19.60 -17.66 -13.76
N ARG A 228 19.44 -18.86 -14.35
CA ARG A 228 19.98 -20.09 -13.79
C ARG A 228 21.50 -20.01 -13.62
N GLY A 229 22.24 -19.57 -14.65
CA GLY A 229 23.68 -19.37 -14.57
C GLY A 229 24.10 -18.38 -13.46
N LEU A 230 23.41 -17.24 -13.36
CA LEU A 230 23.68 -16.22 -12.32
C LEU A 230 23.41 -16.73 -10.92
N VAL A 231 22.27 -17.40 -10.71
CA VAL A 231 21.90 -17.97 -9.40
C VAL A 231 22.87 -19.08 -9.01
N THR A 232 23.21 -19.99 -9.93
CA THR A 232 24.19 -21.05 -9.67
C THR A 232 25.58 -20.49 -9.33
N MET A 233 26.01 -19.42 -10.00
CA MET A 233 27.26 -18.73 -9.66
C MET A 233 27.21 -18.16 -8.23
N GLY A 234 26.13 -17.46 -7.87
CA GLY A 234 25.94 -16.91 -6.53
C GLY A 234 25.93 -18.01 -5.45
N LEU A 235 25.29 -19.14 -5.72
CA LEU A 235 25.26 -20.30 -4.81
C LEU A 235 26.66 -20.88 -4.58
N MET A 236 27.47 -21.02 -5.63
CA MET A 236 28.85 -21.50 -5.51
C MET A 236 29.75 -20.53 -4.73
N MET A 237 29.44 -19.23 -4.70
CA MET A 237 30.14 -18.28 -3.83
C MET A 237 29.72 -18.42 -2.36
N ALA A 238 28.48 -18.81 -2.09
CA ALA A 238 27.94 -18.96 -0.74
C ALA A 238 28.30 -20.31 -0.07
N GLY A 239 28.76 -21.30 -0.83
CA GLY A 239 28.99 -22.65 -0.34
C GLY A 239 30.10 -23.39 -1.08
N ARG A 240 30.08 -24.72 -0.94
CA ARG A 240 30.96 -25.64 -1.68
C ARG A 240 30.12 -26.73 -2.32
N ALA A 241 30.60 -27.29 -3.43
CA ALA A 241 29.95 -28.42 -4.08
C ALA A 241 29.77 -29.59 -3.09
N GLY A 242 28.55 -30.12 -3.01
CA GLY A 242 28.20 -31.30 -2.22
C GLY A 242 28.14 -32.56 -3.09
N GLU A 243 27.79 -33.69 -2.46
CA GLU A 243 27.48 -34.91 -3.21
C GLU A 243 26.13 -34.75 -3.94
N PRO A 244 26.04 -35.14 -5.23
CA PRO A 244 24.78 -35.13 -5.95
C PRO A 244 23.69 -35.95 -5.26
N ILE A 245 22.46 -35.45 -5.19
CA ILE A 245 21.31 -36.16 -4.61
C ILE A 245 20.37 -36.52 -5.76
N GLU A 246 20.17 -37.81 -6.02
CA GLU A 246 19.24 -38.34 -7.04
C GLU A 246 19.40 -37.67 -8.42
N GLY A 247 20.66 -37.41 -8.81
CA GLY A 247 21.02 -36.79 -10.08
C GLY A 247 21.01 -35.25 -10.10
N MET A 248 20.60 -34.59 -9.02
CA MET A 248 20.69 -33.14 -8.87
C MET A 248 22.06 -32.71 -8.34
N GLN A 249 22.59 -31.60 -8.87
CA GLN A 249 23.81 -30.99 -8.36
C GLN A 249 23.53 -30.32 -7.02
N THR A 250 24.49 -30.32 -6.10
CA THR A 250 24.28 -29.79 -4.75
C THR A 250 25.35 -28.81 -4.32
N VAL A 251 24.96 -27.86 -3.46
CA VAL A 251 25.87 -26.95 -2.75
C VAL A 251 25.54 -27.00 -1.27
N VAL A 252 26.56 -27.21 -0.45
CA VAL A 252 26.47 -27.11 1.01
C VAL A 252 26.97 -25.74 1.42
N PHE A 253 26.17 -24.97 2.16
CA PHE A 253 26.56 -23.63 2.56
C PHE A 253 27.66 -23.65 3.62
N ASN A 254 28.54 -22.65 3.59
CA ASN A 254 29.72 -22.60 4.48
C ASN A 254 29.38 -22.15 5.91
N MET A 255 28.15 -21.70 6.16
CA MET A 255 27.70 -21.19 7.46
C MET A 255 27.38 -22.33 8.44
N PRO A 256 27.81 -22.26 9.71
CA PRO A 256 27.49 -23.28 10.71
C PRO A 256 25.97 -23.41 10.91
N GLY A 257 25.44 -24.63 10.81
CA GLY A 257 24.00 -24.89 10.95
C GLY A 257 23.15 -24.45 9.75
N ALA A 258 23.78 -23.98 8.67
CA ALA A 258 23.08 -23.74 7.41
C ALA A 258 22.89 -25.05 6.63
N GLY A 259 21.77 -25.12 5.93
CA GLY A 259 21.45 -26.24 5.06
C GLY A 259 22.23 -26.24 3.75
N GLY A 260 21.58 -26.69 2.69
CA GLY A 260 22.17 -26.69 1.35
C GLY A 260 21.13 -26.41 0.27
N CYS A 261 21.57 -26.47 -0.96
CA CYS A 261 20.69 -26.48 -2.11
C CYS A 261 20.98 -27.64 -3.06
N ALA A 262 19.96 -28.03 -3.81
CA ALA A 262 20.02 -28.97 -4.90
C ALA A 262 19.34 -28.34 -6.12
N TYR A 263 19.95 -28.47 -7.30
CA TYR A 263 19.38 -27.93 -8.52
C TYR A 263 19.64 -28.83 -9.72
N ASP A 264 18.76 -28.70 -10.71
CA ASP A 264 18.93 -29.25 -12.05
C ASP A 264 18.50 -28.22 -13.10
N ASP A 265 18.16 -28.67 -14.31
CA ASP A 265 17.78 -27.78 -15.38
C ASP A 265 16.46 -27.03 -15.13
N SER A 266 15.60 -27.54 -14.26
CA SER A 266 14.22 -27.07 -14.08
C SER A 266 13.99 -26.34 -12.77
N VAL A 267 14.59 -26.84 -11.68
CA VAL A 267 14.30 -26.38 -10.32
C VAL A 267 15.56 -26.17 -9.49
N LEU A 268 15.52 -25.15 -8.64
CA LEU A 268 16.41 -25.00 -7.49
C LEU A 268 15.60 -25.20 -6.22
N ILE A 269 16.08 -26.10 -5.36
CA ILE A 269 15.53 -26.37 -4.03
C ILE A 269 16.61 -25.99 -3.02
N VAL A 270 16.28 -25.13 -2.08
CA VAL A 270 17.13 -24.76 -0.95
C VAL A 270 16.42 -25.22 0.30
N ALA A 271 17.08 -25.95 1.19
CA ALA A 271 16.45 -26.40 2.41
C ALA A 271 17.42 -26.47 3.58
N ASN A 272 16.88 -26.19 4.77
CA ASN A 272 17.56 -26.30 6.05
C ASN A 272 16.67 -27.04 7.06
N PRO A 273 17.14 -28.14 7.68
CA PRO A 273 18.48 -28.74 7.56
C PRO A 273 18.65 -29.60 6.28
N LEU A 274 19.86 -30.15 6.07
CA LEU A 274 20.21 -30.90 4.86
C LEU A 274 19.35 -32.16 4.66
N GLU A 275 18.86 -32.76 5.74
CA GLU A 275 17.93 -33.91 5.67
C GLU A 275 16.62 -33.53 4.97
N THR A 276 16.12 -32.30 5.21
CA THR A 276 14.95 -31.77 4.52
C THR A 276 15.22 -31.59 3.02
N LEU A 277 16.44 -31.18 2.64
CA LEU A 277 16.83 -31.09 1.23
C LEU A 277 16.74 -32.45 0.53
N GLN A 278 17.28 -33.50 1.16
CA GLN A 278 17.22 -34.86 0.61
C GLN A 278 15.77 -35.34 0.44
N TRP A 279 14.90 -35.03 1.41
CA TRP A 279 13.48 -35.33 1.32
C TRP A 279 12.82 -34.60 0.14
N CYS A 280 13.04 -33.28 0.01
CA CYS A 280 12.47 -32.48 -1.08
C CYS A 280 12.93 -32.97 -2.47
N VAL A 281 14.21 -33.35 -2.62
CA VAL A 281 14.72 -33.90 -3.88
C VAL A 281 14.05 -35.23 -4.22
N LYS A 282 13.88 -36.14 -3.24
CA LYS A 282 13.19 -37.41 -3.48
C LYS A 282 11.71 -37.23 -3.82
N GLN A 283 11.02 -36.27 -3.18
CA GLN A 283 9.65 -35.87 -3.54
C GLN A 283 9.61 -35.36 -4.98
N TYR A 284 10.47 -34.42 -5.33
CA TYR A 284 10.54 -33.83 -6.67
C TYR A 284 10.82 -34.87 -7.77
N LYS A 285 11.69 -35.85 -7.49
CA LYS A 285 12.00 -36.94 -8.43
C LYS A 285 10.93 -38.04 -8.47
N GLY A 286 9.86 -37.94 -7.67
CA GLY A 286 8.80 -38.95 -7.59
C GLY A 286 9.28 -40.29 -7.03
N ILE A 287 10.39 -40.30 -6.28
CA ILE A 287 10.95 -41.50 -5.64
C ILE A 287 10.14 -41.85 -4.39
N ILE A 288 9.60 -40.83 -3.74
CA ILE A 288 8.70 -40.95 -2.59
C ILE A 288 7.42 -40.14 -2.87
N GLU A 289 6.32 -40.56 -2.25
CA GLU A 289 5.01 -39.91 -2.32
C GLU A 289 4.49 -39.68 -0.89
N GLU A 290 5.29 -39.03 -0.06
CA GLU A 290 4.88 -38.72 1.33
C GLU A 290 3.97 -37.47 1.36
N PRO A 291 3.16 -37.29 2.43
CA PRO A 291 2.29 -36.13 2.55
C PRO A 291 3.07 -34.81 2.54
N THR A 292 2.53 -33.79 1.86
CA THR A 292 3.13 -32.46 1.68
C THR A 292 2.18 -31.39 2.22
N LEU A 293 2.59 -30.12 2.25
CA LEU A 293 1.67 -29.02 2.56
C LEU A 293 0.43 -29.05 1.63
N ALA A 294 0.66 -29.26 0.34
CA ALA A 294 -0.41 -29.30 -0.66
C ALA A 294 -1.38 -30.48 -0.50
N SER A 295 -0.90 -31.66 -0.08
CA SER A 295 -1.74 -32.88 0.00
C SER A 295 -2.27 -33.21 1.40
N ALA A 296 -1.63 -32.72 2.47
CA ALA A 296 -1.92 -33.14 3.84
C ALA A 296 -2.68 -32.09 4.66
N ASN A 297 -2.63 -30.81 4.27
CA ASN A 297 -3.20 -29.72 5.05
C ASN A 297 -4.53 -29.25 4.46
N GLU A 298 -5.64 -29.66 5.07
CA GLU A 298 -7.00 -29.29 4.63
C GLU A 298 -7.24 -27.77 4.63
N ALA A 299 -6.62 -27.03 5.55
CA ALA A 299 -6.77 -25.58 5.61
C ALA A 299 -6.00 -24.89 4.48
N PHE A 300 -4.83 -25.40 4.11
CA PHE A 300 -4.06 -24.93 2.95
C PHE A 300 -4.75 -25.28 1.63
N ALA A 301 -5.36 -26.47 1.53
CA ALA A 301 -6.04 -26.94 0.32
C ALA A 301 -7.22 -26.05 -0.12
N ARG A 302 -7.75 -25.18 0.76
CA ARG A 302 -8.76 -24.16 0.42
C ARG A 302 -8.22 -23.07 -0.51
N LEU A 303 -6.90 -22.94 -0.58
CA LEU A 303 -6.20 -22.04 -1.48
C LEU A 303 -5.63 -22.89 -2.62
N ASP A 304 -6.37 -23.03 -3.71
CA ASP A 304 -5.95 -23.86 -4.84
C ASP A 304 -4.75 -23.28 -5.60
N ALA A 305 -4.09 -24.12 -6.41
CA ALA A 305 -2.86 -23.73 -7.09
C ALA A 305 -3.06 -22.68 -8.19
N ASP A 306 -4.23 -22.61 -8.83
CA ASP A 306 -4.52 -21.60 -9.84
C ASP A 306 -4.66 -20.21 -9.21
N THR A 307 -5.37 -20.14 -8.08
CA THR A 307 -5.53 -18.92 -7.29
C THR A 307 -4.18 -18.37 -6.83
N ARG A 308 -3.26 -19.22 -6.36
CA ARG A 308 -1.90 -18.81 -5.97
C ARG A 308 -1.09 -18.31 -7.16
N ARG A 309 -1.12 -19.03 -8.29
CA ARG A 309 -0.43 -18.64 -9.53
C ARG A 309 -0.90 -17.30 -10.08
N GLN A 310 -2.20 -17.03 -9.96
CA GLN A 310 -2.83 -15.79 -10.40
C GLN A 310 -2.52 -14.59 -9.48
N SER A 311 -2.14 -14.86 -8.23
CA SER A 311 -1.75 -13.81 -7.29
C SER A 311 -0.32 -13.36 -7.55
N ALA A 312 -0.06 -12.06 -7.40
CA ALA A 312 1.30 -11.55 -7.44
C ALA A 312 2.11 -12.09 -6.25
N LEU A 313 1.48 -12.07 -5.07
CA LEU A 313 2.01 -12.66 -3.86
C LEU A 313 0.89 -13.36 -3.09
N THR A 314 1.21 -14.50 -2.50
CA THR A 314 0.37 -15.25 -1.58
C THR A 314 1.15 -15.54 -0.32
N CYS A 315 0.57 -15.25 0.84
CA CYS A 315 1.07 -15.64 2.15
C CYS A 315 0.00 -16.47 2.84
N TRP A 316 0.37 -17.63 3.39
CA TRP A 316 -0.49 -18.50 4.18
C TRP A 316 0.19 -18.83 5.50
N VAL A 317 -0.61 -18.92 6.57
CA VAL A 317 -0.14 -19.16 7.93
C VAL A 317 -0.98 -20.25 8.60
N ASP A 318 -0.31 -21.26 9.19
CA ASP A 318 -0.89 -22.18 10.17
C ASP A 318 -1.01 -21.46 11.51
N THR A 319 -2.13 -20.76 11.72
CA THR A 319 -2.31 -19.87 12.85
C THR A 319 -2.16 -20.56 14.21
N PRO A 320 -2.78 -21.74 14.46
CA PRO A 320 -2.63 -22.44 15.74
C PRO A 320 -1.17 -22.81 16.05
N ARG A 321 -0.45 -23.40 15.08
CA ARG A 321 0.93 -23.84 15.32
C ARG A 321 1.87 -22.64 15.48
N LEU A 322 1.69 -21.58 14.68
CA LEU A 322 2.50 -20.38 14.79
C LEU A 322 2.31 -19.70 16.15
N LEU A 323 1.07 -19.57 16.64
CA LEU A 323 0.81 -18.98 17.95
C LEU A 323 1.46 -19.78 19.08
N THR A 324 1.37 -21.11 19.05
CA THR A 324 2.04 -21.97 20.03
C THR A 324 3.56 -21.80 20.00
N LEU A 325 4.15 -21.64 18.81
CA LEU A 325 5.58 -21.41 18.67
C LEU A 325 6.00 -20.04 19.24
N ILE A 326 5.26 -18.97 18.93
CA ILE A 326 5.55 -17.63 19.46
C ILE A 326 5.48 -17.60 20.99
N GLU A 327 4.48 -18.27 21.59
CA GLU A 327 4.35 -18.40 23.04
C GLU A 327 5.52 -19.15 23.67
N GLN A 328 6.03 -20.21 23.02
CA GLN A 328 7.20 -20.94 23.49
C GLN A 328 8.50 -20.12 23.43
N MET A 329 8.57 -19.15 22.52
CA MET A 329 9.73 -18.25 22.40
C MET A 329 9.69 -17.09 23.40
N MET A 330 8.53 -16.80 24.01
CA MET A 330 8.41 -15.73 25.01
C MET A 330 8.70 -16.24 26.43
N PRO A 331 9.36 -15.42 27.28
CA PRO A 331 9.50 -15.75 28.69
C PRO A 331 8.12 -15.89 29.37
N ALA A 332 7.91 -16.98 30.10
CA ALA A 332 6.65 -17.26 30.77
C ALA A 332 6.22 -16.08 31.67
N GLY A 333 4.99 -15.58 31.46
CA GLY A 333 4.43 -14.46 32.23
C GLY A 333 4.81 -13.05 31.74
N GLN A 334 5.67 -12.92 30.73
CA GLN A 334 6.08 -11.63 30.14
C GLN A 334 5.40 -11.32 28.80
N GLU A 335 4.30 -12.00 28.48
CA GLU A 335 3.57 -11.77 27.24
C GLU A 335 2.91 -10.38 27.23
N PRO A 336 3.08 -9.59 26.15
CA PRO A 336 2.40 -8.32 26.00
C PRO A 336 0.87 -8.49 26.13
N PRO A 337 0.16 -7.59 26.83
CA PRO A 337 -1.28 -7.67 26.99
C PRO A 337 -2.04 -7.78 25.66
N GLN A 338 -1.57 -7.07 24.61
CA GLN A 338 -2.18 -7.12 23.28
C GLN A 338 -2.04 -8.51 22.65
N PHE A 339 -0.88 -9.16 22.80
CA PHE A 339 -0.66 -10.51 22.29
C PHE A 339 -1.57 -11.52 22.98
N ARG A 340 -1.69 -11.46 24.33
CA ARG A 340 -2.58 -12.35 25.08
C ARG A 340 -4.05 -12.21 24.67
N ALA A 341 -4.51 -10.97 24.53
CA ALA A 341 -5.87 -10.70 24.09
C ALA A 341 -6.11 -11.21 22.66
N GLY A 342 -5.16 -10.93 21.74
CA GLY A 342 -5.20 -11.41 20.37
C GLY A 342 -5.19 -12.92 20.25
N SER A 343 -4.28 -13.62 20.94
CA SER A 343 -4.17 -15.08 20.88
C SER A 343 -5.40 -15.77 21.47
N ALA A 344 -5.96 -15.23 22.56
CA ALA A 344 -7.22 -15.72 23.12
C ALA A 344 -8.39 -15.56 22.13
N LEU A 345 -8.47 -14.41 21.44
CA LEU A 345 -9.50 -14.16 20.43
C LEU A 345 -9.39 -15.15 19.25
N VAL A 346 -8.19 -15.36 18.72
CA VAL A 346 -7.94 -16.31 17.62
C VAL A 346 -8.37 -17.73 18.00
N ARG A 347 -8.04 -18.18 19.21
CA ARG A 347 -8.43 -19.50 19.73
C ARG A 347 -9.93 -19.63 19.97
N ALA A 348 -10.53 -18.62 20.59
CA ALA A 348 -11.97 -18.61 20.88
C ALA A 348 -12.82 -18.72 19.60
N ASN A 349 -12.29 -18.24 18.48
CA ASN A 349 -12.95 -18.30 17.17
C ASN A 349 -12.54 -19.51 16.32
N GLY A 350 -11.74 -20.44 16.84
CA GLY A 350 -11.36 -21.65 16.14
C GLY A 350 -10.64 -21.40 14.81
N VAL A 351 -9.84 -20.32 14.72
CA VAL A 351 -9.07 -19.99 13.52
C VAL A 351 -8.04 -21.09 13.23
N VAL A 352 -8.05 -21.61 12.01
CA VAL A 352 -7.14 -22.68 11.55
C VAL A 352 -6.06 -22.17 10.62
N SER A 353 -6.33 -21.10 9.86
CA SER A 353 -5.31 -20.46 9.03
C SER A 353 -5.68 -19.01 8.72
N ALA A 354 -4.66 -18.24 8.34
CA ALA A 354 -4.80 -16.91 7.77
C ALA A 354 -4.08 -16.86 6.41
N VAL A 355 -4.64 -16.09 5.49
CA VAL A 355 -4.12 -15.89 4.14
C VAL A 355 -4.07 -14.40 3.83
N ALA A 356 -2.99 -13.95 3.20
CA ALA A 356 -2.93 -12.65 2.57
C ALA A 356 -2.54 -12.80 1.10
N ARG A 357 -3.22 -12.10 0.20
CA ARG A 357 -2.99 -12.15 -1.24
C ARG A 357 -2.90 -10.76 -1.81
N PHE A 358 -1.88 -10.53 -2.63
CA PHE A 358 -1.79 -9.35 -3.47
C PHE A 358 -2.00 -9.79 -4.92
N VAL A 359 -2.97 -9.17 -5.60
CA VAL A 359 -3.27 -9.40 -7.01
C VAL A 359 -2.95 -8.13 -7.77
N LEU A 360 -2.00 -8.25 -8.71
CA LEU A 360 -1.65 -7.21 -9.66
C LEU A 360 -2.47 -7.45 -10.95
N ASP A 361 -3.25 -6.45 -11.33
CA ASP A 361 -4.08 -6.43 -12.53
C ASP A 361 -4.10 -4.99 -13.07
N GLU A 362 -4.14 -4.83 -14.38
CA GLU A 362 -4.06 -3.52 -15.03
C GLU A 362 -5.22 -2.60 -14.65
N LYS A 363 -6.41 -3.18 -14.42
CA LYS A 363 -7.63 -2.42 -14.15
C LYS A 363 -8.17 -2.62 -12.74
N ARG A 364 -7.94 -3.79 -12.14
CA ARG A 364 -8.57 -4.22 -10.89
C ARG A 364 -7.60 -4.83 -9.89
N PRO A 365 -6.52 -4.11 -9.51
CA PRO A 365 -5.60 -4.61 -8.50
C PRO A 365 -6.29 -4.65 -7.13
N PHE A 366 -5.95 -5.66 -6.32
CA PHE A 366 -6.48 -5.76 -4.96
C PHE A 366 -5.53 -6.47 -4.00
N LEU A 367 -5.71 -6.14 -2.72
CA LEU A 367 -5.17 -6.84 -1.56
C LEU A 367 -6.32 -7.57 -0.86
N GLU A 368 -6.10 -8.80 -0.46
CA GLU A 368 -7.05 -9.61 0.30
C GLU A 368 -6.38 -10.17 1.55
N ALA A 369 -7.08 -10.11 2.68
CA ALA A 369 -6.71 -10.79 3.92
C ALA A 369 -7.89 -11.67 4.35
N ALA A 370 -7.67 -12.98 4.44
CA ALA A 370 -8.70 -13.96 4.78
C ALA A 370 -8.30 -14.76 6.01
N VAL A 371 -9.30 -15.11 6.82
CA VAL A 371 -9.16 -16.00 7.96
C VAL A 371 -10.12 -17.16 7.80
N TYR A 372 -9.63 -18.36 8.02
CA TYR A 372 -10.40 -19.59 7.96
C TYR A 372 -10.57 -20.18 9.34
N THR A 373 -11.79 -20.62 9.64
CA THR A 373 -12.16 -21.22 10.94
C THR A 373 -12.54 -22.68 10.79
N LYS A 374 -12.58 -23.41 11.90
CA LYS A 374 -13.18 -24.76 11.96
C LYS A 374 -14.67 -24.68 11.66
N GLU A 375 -15.16 -25.61 10.85
CA GLU A 375 -16.59 -25.75 10.59
C GLU A 375 -17.32 -26.29 11.82
N GLY A 376 -18.55 -25.80 12.05
CA GLY A 376 -19.44 -26.30 13.10
C GLY A 376 -19.03 -25.95 14.54
N GLN A 377 -18.02 -25.12 14.75
CA GLN A 377 -17.66 -24.59 16.08
C GLN A 377 -18.20 -23.18 16.30
N PRO A 378 -18.49 -22.79 17.57
CA PRO A 378 -18.88 -21.41 17.89
C PRO A 378 -17.75 -20.43 17.54
N ARG A 379 -18.09 -19.26 16.97
CA ARG A 379 -17.12 -18.23 16.63
C ARG A 379 -17.58 -16.90 17.18
N PRO A 380 -17.57 -16.72 18.51
CA PRO A 380 -18.32 -15.66 19.18
C PRO A 380 -17.97 -14.25 18.72
N ALA A 381 -16.73 -14.00 18.28
CA ALA A 381 -16.38 -12.71 17.71
C ALA A 381 -16.80 -12.61 16.24
N PHE A 382 -16.56 -13.64 15.41
CA PHE A 382 -16.98 -13.60 14.01
C PHE A 382 -18.50 -13.58 13.86
N ASP A 383 -19.25 -14.34 14.67
CA ASP A 383 -20.71 -14.40 14.61
C ASP A 383 -21.37 -13.07 15.06
N LEU A 384 -20.64 -12.22 15.79
CA LEU A 384 -21.07 -10.83 16.09
C LEU A 384 -20.98 -9.94 14.85
N PHE A 385 -19.94 -10.13 14.03
CA PHE A 385 -19.70 -9.35 12.82
C PHE A 385 -20.29 -10.02 11.58
N HIS A 386 -20.78 -11.25 11.68
CA HIS A 386 -21.29 -11.98 10.54
C HIS A 386 -22.57 -11.33 10.05
N THR A 387 -22.61 -10.95 8.77
CA THR A 387 -23.80 -10.34 8.17
C THR A 387 -24.26 -11.10 6.94
N PRO A 388 -25.58 -11.08 6.62
CA PRO A 388 -26.07 -11.62 5.36
C PRO A 388 -25.38 -10.99 4.16
N ALA A 389 -25.35 -11.73 3.05
CA ALA A 389 -24.91 -11.20 1.77
C ALA A 389 -25.80 -10.03 1.34
N LEU A 390 -25.17 -9.00 0.76
CA LEU A 390 -25.85 -7.86 0.16
C LEU A 390 -26.59 -8.29 -1.11
N SER A 391 -27.68 -7.59 -1.41
CA SER A 391 -28.39 -7.71 -2.69
C SER A 391 -28.10 -6.48 -3.53
N THR A 392 -27.89 -6.66 -4.84
CA THR A 392 -27.81 -5.54 -5.79
C THR A 392 -29.10 -4.71 -5.80
N GLU A 393 -30.26 -5.34 -5.56
CA GLU A 393 -31.54 -4.64 -5.41
C GLU A 393 -31.57 -3.74 -4.17
N GLY A 394 -30.80 -4.05 -3.12
CA GLY A 394 -30.70 -3.25 -1.90
C GLY A 394 -30.13 -1.84 -2.11
N PHE A 395 -29.61 -1.56 -3.31
CA PHE A 395 -29.11 -0.26 -3.73
C PHE A 395 -30.10 0.53 -4.61
N ALA A 396 -31.32 0.02 -4.86
CA ALA A 396 -32.28 0.65 -5.76
C ALA A 396 -32.76 2.05 -5.30
N ALA A 397 -32.66 2.35 -4.00
CA ALA A 397 -32.95 3.67 -3.45
C ALA A 397 -31.73 4.59 -3.36
N VAL A 398 -30.55 4.15 -3.80
CA VAL A 398 -29.36 5.01 -3.87
C VAL A 398 -29.39 5.77 -5.20
N PRO A 399 -29.34 7.11 -5.21
CA PRO A 399 -29.37 7.89 -6.45
C PRO A 399 -28.15 7.60 -7.35
N PRO A 400 -28.30 7.68 -8.69
CA PRO A 400 -27.20 7.40 -9.62
C PRO A 400 -26.04 8.40 -9.52
N GLU A 401 -26.28 9.59 -8.99
CA GLU A 401 -25.25 10.61 -8.75
C GLU A 401 -24.40 10.34 -7.49
N ALA A 402 -24.63 9.24 -6.78
CA ALA A 402 -23.86 8.91 -5.58
C ALA A 402 -22.36 8.82 -5.87
N LEU A 403 -21.57 9.56 -5.09
CA LEU A 403 -20.11 9.57 -5.13
C LEU A 403 -19.52 8.35 -4.41
N GLY A 404 -20.25 7.83 -3.42
CA GLY A 404 -19.84 6.65 -2.69
C GLY A 404 -20.95 6.09 -1.82
N VAL A 405 -20.79 4.82 -1.44
CA VAL A 405 -21.71 4.07 -0.59
C VAL A 405 -20.96 3.27 0.48
N VAL A 406 -21.60 3.09 1.62
CA VAL A 406 -21.28 2.07 2.64
C VAL A 406 -22.53 1.24 2.86
N ALA A 407 -22.50 -0.04 2.55
CA ALA A 407 -23.63 -0.95 2.74
C ALA A 407 -23.28 -2.15 3.61
N VAL A 408 -24.24 -2.55 4.44
CA VAL A 408 -24.13 -3.69 5.36
C VAL A 408 -25.44 -4.47 5.35
N GLY A 409 -25.34 -5.79 5.21
CA GLY A 409 -26.47 -6.70 5.38
C GLY A 409 -26.90 -6.80 6.84
N VAL A 410 -28.18 -6.96 7.10
CA VAL A 410 -28.73 -7.01 8.47
C VAL A 410 -29.49 -8.31 8.68
N ASP A 411 -29.12 -9.04 9.73
CA ASP A 411 -29.90 -10.17 10.24
C ASP A 411 -30.60 -9.76 11.55
N GLY A 412 -31.83 -9.29 11.43
CA GLY A 412 -32.67 -8.94 12.58
C GLY A 412 -33.02 -10.13 13.50
N SER A 413 -32.66 -11.37 13.13
CA SER A 413 -32.79 -12.53 14.02
C SER A 413 -31.56 -12.76 14.90
N ASN A 414 -30.41 -12.16 14.57
CA ASN A 414 -29.18 -12.25 15.35
C ASN A 414 -29.26 -11.28 16.56
N PRO A 415 -29.36 -11.77 17.81
CA PRO A 415 -29.53 -10.91 18.99
C PRO A 415 -28.32 -10.02 19.26
N ALA A 416 -27.12 -10.49 18.91
CA ALA A 416 -25.88 -9.77 19.14
C ALA A 416 -25.74 -8.60 18.16
N GLN A 417 -26.01 -8.86 16.86
CA GLN A 417 -26.04 -7.81 15.84
C GLN A 417 -27.14 -6.79 16.13
N THR A 418 -28.34 -7.26 16.47
CA THR A 418 -29.48 -6.40 16.82
C THR A 418 -29.15 -5.52 18.03
N GLY A 419 -28.55 -6.09 19.08
CA GLY A 419 -28.10 -5.33 20.25
C GLY A 419 -27.05 -4.27 19.92
N ALA A 420 -26.06 -4.59 19.08
CA ALA A 420 -25.03 -3.65 18.66
C ALA A 420 -25.60 -2.48 17.84
N ILE A 421 -26.49 -2.75 16.88
CA ILE A 421 -27.15 -1.72 16.06
C ILE A 421 -28.00 -0.79 16.93
N LEU A 422 -28.83 -1.37 17.81
CA LEU A 422 -29.67 -0.59 18.72
C LEU A 422 -28.84 0.23 19.71
N GLY A 423 -27.72 -0.31 20.19
CA GLY A 423 -26.78 0.39 21.07
C GLY A 423 -26.13 1.59 20.37
N ALA A 424 -25.68 1.43 19.12
CA ALA A 424 -25.12 2.52 18.33
C ALA A 424 -26.16 3.63 18.07
N LEU A 425 -27.39 3.27 17.68
CA LEU A 425 -28.49 4.22 17.50
C LEU A 425 -28.87 4.92 18.82
N ALA A 426 -28.84 4.20 19.94
CA ALA A 426 -29.09 4.79 21.25
C ALA A 426 -28.00 5.79 21.67
N GLY A 427 -26.72 5.49 21.36
CA GLY A 427 -25.61 6.43 21.58
C GLY A 427 -25.74 7.70 20.74
N LEU A 428 -26.20 7.59 19.48
CA LEU A 428 -26.38 8.73 18.57
C LEU A 428 -27.56 9.63 18.95
N THR A 429 -28.67 9.03 19.39
CA THR A 429 -29.93 9.75 19.65
C THR A 429 -30.14 10.08 21.14
N GLY A 430 -29.33 9.50 22.03
CA GLY A 430 -29.54 9.55 23.47
C GLY A 430 -30.79 8.80 23.95
N ARG A 431 -31.38 7.93 23.12
CA ARG A 431 -32.67 7.27 23.36
C ARG A 431 -32.62 5.76 23.15
N ALA A 432 -33.32 5.02 24.00
CA ALA A 432 -33.45 3.58 23.82
C ALA A 432 -34.32 3.26 22.58
N MET A 433 -33.81 2.41 21.69
CA MET A 433 -34.47 2.01 20.45
C MET A 433 -35.30 0.73 20.61
N PRO A 434 -36.49 0.63 19.99
CA PRO A 434 -37.29 -0.59 20.08
C PRO A 434 -36.62 -1.73 19.31
N PRO A 435 -36.51 -2.96 19.87
CA PRO A 435 -35.90 -4.09 19.17
C PRO A 435 -36.56 -4.46 17.84
N ALA A 436 -37.85 -4.16 17.70
CA ALA A 436 -38.60 -4.38 16.47
C ALA A 436 -38.06 -3.57 15.27
N LEU A 437 -37.31 -2.48 15.50
CA LEU A 437 -36.77 -1.60 14.45
C LEU A 437 -35.90 -2.36 13.44
N VAL A 438 -35.17 -3.38 13.90
CA VAL A 438 -34.21 -4.14 13.09
C VAL A 438 -34.85 -5.39 12.47
N GLY A 439 -36.04 -5.80 12.94
CA GLY A 439 -36.62 -7.10 12.61
C GLY A 439 -36.96 -7.31 11.13
N ASP A 440 -37.35 -6.25 10.43
CA ASP A 440 -37.74 -6.29 9.01
C ASP A 440 -36.64 -5.76 8.07
N VAL A 441 -35.55 -5.23 8.63
CA VAL A 441 -34.43 -4.63 7.88
C VAL A 441 -33.60 -5.73 7.21
N GLN A 442 -33.31 -5.55 5.93
CA GLN A 442 -32.46 -6.47 5.16
C GLN A 442 -31.08 -5.88 4.88
N GLN A 443 -31.03 -4.60 4.53
CA GLN A 443 -29.79 -3.89 4.21
C GLN A 443 -29.91 -2.43 4.64
N VAL A 444 -28.81 -1.89 5.15
CA VAL A 444 -28.65 -0.46 5.40
C VAL A 444 -27.53 0.05 4.49
N THR A 445 -27.81 1.09 3.74
CA THR A 445 -26.85 1.74 2.83
C THR A 445 -26.75 3.22 3.16
N VAL A 446 -25.56 3.67 3.55
CA VAL A 446 -25.21 5.09 3.63
C VAL A 446 -24.64 5.50 2.28
N PHE A 447 -25.02 6.66 1.76
CA PHE A 447 -24.51 7.17 0.50
C PHE A 447 -24.22 8.67 0.59
N ALA A 448 -23.32 9.15 -0.27
CA ALA A 448 -22.99 10.56 -0.38
C ALA A 448 -23.27 11.07 -1.80
N LEU A 449 -23.97 12.20 -1.90
CA LEU A 449 -24.21 12.92 -3.15
C LEU A 449 -23.24 14.10 -3.30
N PRO A 450 -22.99 14.59 -4.52
CA PRO A 450 -22.29 15.85 -4.71
C PRO A 450 -23.07 17.00 -4.05
N PRO A 451 -22.39 18.00 -3.47
CA PRO A 451 -23.03 19.16 -2.87
C PRO A 451 -23.78 19.98 -3.93
N GLN A 452 -25.04 20.30 -3.66
CA GLN A 452 -25.89 21.08 -4.58
C GLN A 452 -25.67 22.60 -4.46
N ASN A 453 -25.18 23.08 -3.30
CA ASN A 453 -24.91 24.50 -3.05
C ASN A 453 -23.55 24.69 -2.39
N LEU A 454 -22.60 25.24 -3.14
CA LEU A 454 -21.23 25.50 -2.68
C LEU A 454 -21.08 26.83 -1.93
N ASP A 455 -22.06 27.74 -2.00
CA ASP A 455 -21.99 29.05 -1.33
C ASP A 455 -21.94 28.93 0.20
N ALA A 456 -22.47 27.83 0.75
CA ALA A 456 -22.39 27.53 2.18
C ALA A 456 -20.94 27.22 2.63
N VAL A 457 -20.09 26.71 1.73
CA VAL A 457 -18.69 26.35 2.00
C VAL A 457 -17.81 27.61 2.16
N ALA A 458 -18.13 28.67 1.41
CA ALA A 458 -17.39 29.93 1.43
C ALA A 458 -17.52 30.72 2.76
N VAL A 459 -18.48 30.38 3.62
CA VAL A 459 -18.78 31.11 4.88
C VAL A 459 -18.12 30.46 6.11
N GLY A 460 -17.14 29.57 5.91
CA GLY A 460 -16.36 28.98 7.01
C GLY A 460 -17.12 27.96 7.86
N SER A 461 -18.20 27.37 7.33
CA SER A 461 -18.87 26.26 8.00
C SER A 461 -18.08 24.97 7.81
N THR A 462 -17.81 24.28 8.92
CA THR A 462 -17.07 23.02 9.05
C THR A 462 -17.65 21.88 8.19
N TRP A 463 -16.83 20.85 7.92
CA TRP A 463 -17.19 19.59 7.25
C TRP A 463 -18.56 18.99 7.66
N ALA A 464 -19.01 19.23 8.89
CA ALA A 464 -20.31 18.80 9.40
C ALA A 464 -21.51 19.41 8.67
N ALA A 465 -21.44 20.68 8.26
CA ALA A 465 -22.54 21.38 7.56
C ALA A 465 -22.69 20.90 6.10
N LEU A 466 -21.58 20.45 5.49
CA LEU A 466 -21.59 19.88 4.16
C LEU A 466 -22.07 18.42 4.18
N ALA A 467 -21.58 17.61 5.14
CA ALA A 467 -22.06 16.25 5.34
C ALA A 467 -23.59 16.20 5.58
N ALA A 468 -24.15 17.19 6.28
CA ALA A 468 -25.59 17.31 6.48
C ALA A 468 -26.38 17.57 5.19
N GLN A 469 -25.74 18.06 4.13
CA GLN A 469 -26.41 18.34 2.85
C GLN A 469 -26.21 17.25 1.80
N THR A 470 -25.27 16.34 2.01
CA THR A 470 -24.84 15.36 0.99
C THR A 470 -25.08 13.91 1.40
N VAL A 471 -25.16 13.60 2.69
CA VAL A 471 -25.25 12.23 3.18
C VAL A 471 -26.69 11.79 3.38
N GLY A 472 -27.03 10.62 2.84
CA GLY A 472 -28.29 9.94 3.03
C GLY A 472 -28.12 8.50 3.51
N VAL A 473 -29.17 7.96 4.11
CA VAL A 473 -29.25 6.56 4.53
C VAL A 473 -30.50 5.95 3.92
N THR A 474 -30.35 4.81 3.25
CA THR A 474 -31.47 3.99 2.79
C THR A 474 -31.51 2.68 3.56
N ILE A 475 -32.73 2.27 3.89
CA ILE A 475 -33.03 1.03 4.62
C ILE A 475 -33.94 0.22 3.72
N SER A 476 -33.46 -0.91 3.22
CA SER A 476 -34.31 -1.87 2.52
C SER A 476 -35.00 -2.77 3.56
N SER A 477 -36.30 -2.95 3.42
CA SER A 477 -37.11 -3.65 4.41
C SER A 477 -38.13 -4.57 3.77
N ARG A 478 -38.40 -5.70 4.44
CA ARG A 478 -39.52 -6.61 4.08
C ARG A 478 -40.89 -5.97 4.30
N ASP A 479 -40.98 -4.99 5.20
CA ASP A 479 -42.17 -4.20 5.49
C ASP A 479 -41.75 -2.75 5.73
N ALA A 480 -41.55 -2.02 4.63
CA ALA A 480 -41.09 -0.64 4.67
C ALA A 480 -42.07 0.29 5.41
N ALA A 481 -43.39 0.02 5.39
CA ALA A 481 -44.38 0.81 6.11
C ALA A 481 -44.22 0.68 7.63
N ARG A 482 -44.00 -0.55 8.11
CA ARG A 482 -43.71 -0.80 9.51
C ARG A 482 -42.36 -0.24 9.92
N THR A 483 -41.31 -0.42 9.11
CA THR A 483 -40.00 0.18 9.38
C THR A 483 -40.08 1.70 9.44
N ARG A 484 -40.80 2.35 8.51
CA ARG A 484 -41.03 3.79 8.49
C ARG A 484 -41.67 4.28 9.80
N ALA A 485 -42.72 3.61 10.26
CA ALA A 485 -43.40 3.95 11.51
C ALA A 485 -42.50 3.77 12.75
N LEU A 486 -41.63 2.77 12.74
CA LEU A 486 -40.65 2.54 13.82
C LEU A 486 -39.52 3.59 13.79
N VAL A 487 -39.10 4.03 12.60
CA VAL A 487 -38.14 5.14 12.44
C VAL A 487 -38.77 6.46 12.92
N ASP A 488 -40.03 6.75 12.58
CA ASP A 488 -40.76 7.90 13.15
C ASP A 488 -40.73 7.87 14.68
N GLN A 489 -41.14 6.74 15.25
CA GLN A 489 -41.17 6.56 16.69
C GLN A 489 -39.79 6.74 17.34
N ALA A 490 -38.73 6.29 16.68
CA ALA A 490 -37.35 6.43 17.17
C ALA A 490 -36.88 7.88 17.19
N LEU A 491 -37.29 8.68 16.19
CA LEU A 491 -36.88 10.08 16.03
C LEU A 491 -37.75 11.06 16.83
N ASP A 492 -38.95 10.66 17.27
CA ASP A 492 -39.95 11.57 17.85
C ASP A 492 -39.64 12.08 19.27
N GLY A 493 -39.44 13.39 19.41
CA GLY A 493 -39.68 14.17 20.64
C GLY A 493 -40.91 15.11 20.55
N ALA A 494 -41.41 15.32 19.33
CA ALA A 494 -42.57 16.11 18.92
C ALA A 494 -43.14 15.49 17.63
N PRO A 495 -44.43 15.72 17.26
CA PRO A 495 -45.01 15.11 16.07
C PRO A 495 -44.32 15.56 14.77
N PRO A 496 -44.16 14.67 13.77
CA PRO A 496 -43.53 15.00 12.49
C PRO A 496 -44.26 16.13 11.76
N GLU A 497 -43.49 17.05 11.19
CA GLU A 497 -44.01 18.11 10.33
C GLU A 497 -43.91 17.69 8.86
N PRO A 498 -44.86 18.07 8.00
CA PRO A 498 -44.72 17.85 6.56
C PRO A 498 -43.53 18.66 6.03
N ALA A 499 -42.65 18.02 5.25
CA ALA A 499 -41.56 18.70 4.57
C ALA A 499 -42.04 19.34 3.25
N PRO A 500 -41.24 20.21 2.61
CA PRO A 500 -41.57 20.79 1.29
C PRO A 500 -41.66 19.78 0.14
N VAL A 501 -41.23 18.54 0.39
CA VAL A 501 -41.21 17.44 -0.59
C VAL A 501 -42.37 16.47 -0.27
N GLU A 502 -43.17 16.13 -1.27
CA GLU A 502 -44.28 15.19 -1.12
C GLU A 502 -43.80 13.82 -0.63
N GLY A 503 -44.46 13.28 0.40
CA GLY A 503 -44.10 11.98 1.00
C GLY A 503 -42.91 12.02 1.96
N VAL A 504 -42.36 13.20 2.25
CA VAL A 504 -41.27 13.40 3.21
C VAL A 504 -41.76 14.14 4.45
N THR A 505 -41.37 13.67 5.63
CA THR A 505 -41.59 14.38 6.90
C THR A 505 -40.28 14.93 7.45
N ARG A 506 -40.40 15.99 8.25
CA ARG A 506 -39.32 16.63 9.00
C ARG A 506 -39.48 16.31 10.49
N HIS A 507 -38.39 15.87 11.10
CA HIS A 507 -38.22 15.63 12.53
C HIS A 507 -37.12 16.54 13.05
N VAL A 508 -37.29 17.10 14.25
CA VAL A 508 -36.26 17.91 14.91
C VAL A 508 -35.65 17.07 16.03
N LEU A 509 -34.35 16.76 15.90
CA LEU A 509 -33.59 15.98 16.86
C LEU A 509 -32.77 16.90 17.75
N GLU A 510 -32.91 16.78 19.05
CA GLU A 510 -31.99 17.41 20.01
C GLU A 510 -30.87 16.43 20.34
N LEU A 511 -29.69 16.62 19.75
CA LEU A 511 -28.55 15.72 19.95
C LEU A 511 -27.89 15.94 21.32
N ARG A 512 -27.87 17.21 21.78
CA ARG A 512 -27.43 17.64 23.12
C ARG A 512 -28.20 18.93 23.48
N PRO A 513 -28.28 19.31 24.78
CA PRO A 513 -28.95 20.53 25.19
C PRO A 513 -28.51 21.75 24.36
N GLY A 514 -29.45 22.32 23.59
CA GLY A 514 -29.20 23.48 22.74
C GLY A 514 -28.65 23.20 21.33
N MET A 515 -28.47 21.95 20.92
CA MET A 515 -28.08 21.55 19.56
C MET A 515 -29.20 20.76 18.89
N GLN A 516 -29.97 21.45 18.04
CA GLN A 516 -31.06 20.87 17.24
C GLN A 516 -30.60 20.61 15.81
N VAL A 517 -30.99 19.46 15.26
CA VAL A 517 -30.69 19.05 13.89
C VAL A 517 -31.98 18.57 13.22
N ASP A 518 -32.23 19.06 12.02
CA ASP A 518 -33.34 18.60 11.19
C ASP A 518 -33.01 17.25 10.54
N CYS A 519 -33.92 16.31 10.67
CA CYS A 519 -33.86 14.99 10.05
C CYS A 519 -35.11 14.78 9.19
N TYR A 520 -34.92 14.33 7.97
CA TYR A 520 -35.99 14.09 7.02
C TYR A 520 -36.13 12.61 6.75
N VAL A 521 -37.38 12.13 6.66
CA VAL A 521 -37.66 10.72 6.40
C VAL A 521 -38.73 10.56 5.34
N GLY A 522 -38.49 9.67 4.39
CA GLY A 522 -39.42 9.31 3.32
C GLY A 522 -39.49 7.79 3.14
N GLN A 523 -40.52 7.34 2.44
CA GLN A 523 -40.70 5.92 2.08
C GLN A 523 -41.16 5.81 0.63
N GLU A 524 -40.58 4.87 -0.11
CA GLU A 524 -41.02 4.51 -1.45
C GLU A 524 -40.72 3.03 -1.71
N GLY A 525 -41.69 2.28 -2.23
CA GLY A 525 -41.58 0.83 -2.39
C GLY A 525 -41.17 0.13 -1.08
N ASP A 526 -40.14 -0.70 -1.17
CA ASP A 526 -39.58 -1.47 -0.06
C ASP A 526 -38.46 -0.72 0.70
N PHE A 527 -38.35 0.59 0.50
CA PHE A 527 -37.27 1.42 1.04
C PHE A 527 -37.78 2.54 1.94
N VAL A 528 -37.02 2.78 3.02
CA VAL A 528 -37.13 3.97 3.86
C VAL A 528 -35.84 4.77 3.71
N ALA A 529 -35.95 6.05 3.38
CA ALA A 529 -34.83 6.97 3.21
C ALA A 529 -34.80 7.99 4.35
N VAL A 530 -33.63 8.19 4.95
CA VAL A 530 -33.37 9.13 6.05
C VAL A 530 -32.21 10.05 5.64
N GLY A 531 -32.30 11.34 5.93
CA GLY A 531 -31.22 12.28 5.63
C GLY A 531 -31.36 13.58 6.39
N LEU A 532 -30.29 14.38 6.45
CA LEU A 532 -30.30 15.70 7.09
C LEU A 532 -30.74 16.82 6.13
N SER A 533 -31.07 16.46 4.89
CA SER A 533 -31.61 17.34 3.86
C SER A 533 -32.81 16.70 3.19
N ALA A 534 -33.90 17.45 3.03
CA ALA A 534 -35.09 17.01 2.30
C ALA A 534 -34.77 16.64 0.85
N GLY A 535 -33.79 17.33 0.23
CA GLY A 535 -33.36 17.07 -1.14
C GLY A 535 -32.68 15.70 -1.29
N VAL A 536 -31.84 15.30 -0.33
CA VAL A 536 -31.18 13.99 -0.34
C VAL A 536 -32.20 12.86 -0.26
N VAL A 537 -33.19 13.00 0.64
CA VAL A 537 -34.30 12.03 0.75
C VAL A 537 -35.12 12.01 -0.53
N ALA A 538 -35.44 13.17 -1.10
CA ALA A 538 -36.19 13.27 -2.36
C ALA A 538 -35.50 12.52 -3.51
N SER A 539 -34.19 12.73 -3.70
CA SER A 539 -33.40 12.04 -4.72
C SER A 539 -33.43 10.52 -4.53
N SER A 540 -33.38 10.05 -3.28
CA SER A 540 -33.48 8.62 -2.96
C SER A 540 -34.84 8.02 -3.33
N LEU A 541 -35.94 8.70 -3.01
CA LEU A 541 -37.28 8.25 -3.40
C LEU A 541 -37.46 8.26 -4.93
N GLU A 542 -36.92 9.27 -5.61
CA GLU A 542 -36.97 9.36 -7.08
C GLU A 542 -36.17 8.25 -7.76
N ALA A 543 -35.05 7.80 -7.18
CA ALA A 543 -34.30 6.66 -7.69
C ALA A 543 -35.17 5.39 -7.75
N VAL A 544 -35.97 5.15 -6.70
CA VAL A 544 -36.92 4.03 -6.66
C VAL A 544 -38.04 4.21 -7.69
N ARG A 545 -38.65 5.41 -7.78
CA ARG A 545 -39.77 5.68 -8.71
C ARG A 545 -39.37 5.56 -10.17
N SER A 546 -38.20 6.06 -10.51
CA SER A 546 -37.69 6.09 -11.89
C SER A 546 -37.02 4.78 -12.31
N GLY A 547 -36.61 3.96 -11.35
CA GLY A 547 -35.78 2.75 -11.58
C GLY A 547 -34.32 3.06 -11.95
N ARG A 548 -33.91 4.33 -11.91
CA ARG A 548 -32.53 4.77 -12.13
C ARG A 548 -31.86 4.98 -10.78
N SER A 549 -30.93 4.09 -10.44
CA SER A 549 -30.24 4.03 -9.16
C SER A 549 -28.76 3.78 -9.37
N ALA A 550 -27.93 3.92 -8.33
CA ALA A 550 -26.51 3.58 -8.38
C ALA A 550 -26.21 2.14 -8.79
N ALA A 551 -27.18 1.21 -8.69
CA ALA A 551 -27.03 -0.17 -9.19
C ALA A 551 -27.38 -0.35 -10.67
N THR A 552 -28.11 0.60 -11.26
CA THR A 552 -28.59 0.52 -12.65
C THR A 552 -28.01 1.59 -13.55
N ASP A 553 -27.47 2.66 -12.99
CA ASP A 553 -26.94 3.83 -13.70
C ASP A 553 -25.93 4.62 -12.83
N GLY A 554 -25.15 5.51 -13.44
CA GLY A 554 -24.17 6.37 -12.75
C GLY A 554 -22.82 5.70 -12.45
N HIS A 555 -21.95 6.44 -11.76
CA HIS A 555 -20.53 6.07 -11.57
C HIS A 555 -20.30 4.81 -10.74
N LEU A 556 -21.28 4.42 -9.90
CA LEU A 556 -21.17 3.24 -9.03
C LEU A 556 -21.83 1.98 -9.64
N GLN A 557 -22.41 2.08 -10.84
CA GLN A 557 -23.13 0.98 -11.49
C GLN A 557 -22.22 -0.24 -11.74
N ALA A 558 -21.05 -0.03 -12.34
CA ALA A 558 -20.11 -1.11 -12.60
C ALA A 558 -19.61 -1.81 -11.32
N PRO A 559 -19.12 -1.12 -10.27
CA PRO A 559 -18.65 -1.78 -9.06
C PRO A 559 -19.74 -2.45 -8.23
N LEU A 560 -20.98 -1.94 -8.25
CA LEU A 560 -22.11 -2.54 -7.52
C LEU A 560 -22.74 -3.71 -8.29
N SER A 561 -22.78 -3.65 -9.62
CA SER A 561 -23.30 -4.77 -10.43
C SER A 561 -22.38 -6.00 -10.40
N ARG A 562 -21.09 -5.82 -10.08
CA ARG A 562 -20.06 -6.86 -9.99
C ARG A 562 -19.80 -7.38 -8.57
N LEU A 563 -20.69 -7.15 -7.61
CA LEU A 563 -20.54 -7.72 -6.26
C LEU A 563 -20.52 -9.25 -6.33
N GLU A 564 -19.49 -9.85 -5.73
CA GLU A 564 -19.35 -11.31 -5.65
C GLU A 564 -20.40 -11.90 -4.70
N GLU A 565 -20.75 -13.16 -4.92
CA GLU A 565 -21.59 -13.91 -3.97
C GLU A 565 -20.90 -13.97 -2.60
N GLY A 566 -21.66 -13.72 -1.52
CA GLY A 566 -21.13 -13.69 -0.16
C GLY A 566 -20.52 -12.36 0.28
N VAL A 567 -20.50 -11.33 -0.58
CA VAL A 567 -20.17 -9.96 -0.12
C VAL A 567 -21.25 -9.50 0.87
N SER A 568 -20.85 -9.26 2.11
CA SER A 568 -21.75 -8.96 3.22
C SER A 568 -21.72 -7.49 3.65
N LYS A 569 -20.60 -6.82 3.34
CA LYS A 569 -20.36 -5.39 3.58
C LYS A 569 -19.52 -4.84 2.44
N VAL A 570 -19.82 -3.61 2.02
CA VAL A 570 -19.04 -2.93 0.99
C VAL A 570 -18.95 -1.44 1.26
N VAL A 571 -17.79 -0.86 0.99
CA VAL A 571 -17.56 0.57 0.81
C VAL A 571 -17.08 0.74 -0.63
N VAL A 572 -17.77 1.58 -1.39
CA VAL A 572 -17.34 1.96 -2.75
C VAL A 572 -17.31 3.47 -2.82
N ALA A 573 -16.26 4.05 -3.37
CA ALA A 573 -16.18 5.48 -3.67
C ALA A 573 -15.64 5.69 -5.08
N ASN A 574 -16.31 6.51 -5.88
CA ASN A 574 -15.84 6.92 -7.18
C ASN A 574 -14.75 8.00 -7.04
N ALA A 575 -13.54 7.68 -7.48
CA ALA A 575 -12.37 8.51 -7.27
C ALA A 575 -12.48 9.86 -7.99
N GLY A 576 -12.90 9.86 -9.27
CA GLY A 576 -13.06 11.08 -10.06
C GLY A 576 -14.10 12.03 -9.49
N GLY A 577 -15.29 11.54 -9.16
CA GLY A 577 -16.38 12.32 -8.56
C GLY A 577 -16.03 12.90 -7.19
N VAL A 578 -15.37 12.10 -6.32
CA VAL A 578 -14.85 12.60 -5.04
C VAL A 578 -13.81 13.69 -5.26
N LEU A 579 -12.86 13.49 -6.18
CA LEU A 579 -11.81 14.46 -6.46
C LEU A 579 -12.38 15.77 -7.04
N SER A 580 -13.32 15.68 -7.97
CA SER A 580 -14.04 16.83 -8.53
C SER A 580 -14.78 17.62 -7.43
N THR A 581 -15.42 16.92 -6.50
CA THR A 581 -16.13 17.53 -5.37
C THR A 581 -15.18 18.28 -4.43
N VAL A 582 -14.08 17.63 -4.03
CA VAL A 582 -13.06 18.24 -3.16
C VAL A 582 -12.42 19.45 -3.85
N THR A 583 -12.18 19.38 -5.16
CA THR A 583 -11.61 20.48 -5.94
C THR A 583 -12.55 21.68 -5.98
N SER A 584 -13.81 21.45 -6.30
CA SER A 584 -14.84 22.50 -6.34
C SER A 584 -15.03 23.16 -4.97
N MET A 585 -15.00 22.38 -3.89
CA MET A 585 -15.08 22.90 -2.52
C MET A 585 -13.87 23.74 -2.15
N GLY A 586 -12.66 23.24 -2.45
CA GLY A 586 -11.43 23.98 -2.15
C GLY A 586 -11.31 25.27 -2.96
N GLN A 587 -11.80 25.30 -4.20
CA GLN A 587 -11.91 26.53 -4.98
C GLN A 587 -12.91 27.52 -4.33
N ALA A 588 -14.06 27.03 -3.87
CA ALA A 588 -15.08 27.86 -3.22
C ALA A 588 -14.62 28.43 -1.86
N SER A 589 -13.82 27.67 -1.09
CA SER A 589 -13.24 28.14 0.18
C SER A 589 -11.99 29.01 0.01
N GLY A 590 -11.39 29.00 -1.19
CA GLY A 590 -10.09 29.64 -1.43
C GLY A 590 -8.90 28.87 -0.85
N GLU A 591 -9.11 27.65 -0.35
CA GLU A 591 -8.06 26.77 0.18
C GLU A 591 -7.32 26.01 -0.94
N MET A 592 -7.93 25.88 -2.13
CA MET A 592 -7.28 25.26 -3.30
C MET A 592 -6.48 26.30 -4.09
N PRO A 593 -5.16 26.12 -4.24
CA PRO A 593 -4.35 26.97 -5.12
C PRO A 593 -4.81 26.88 -6.58
N GLU A 594 -4.91 28.01 -7.28
CA GLU A 594 -5.31 28.05 -8.69
C GLU A 594 -4.41 27.17 -9.59
N GLU A 595 -3.11 27.09 -9.29
CA GLU A 595 -2.14 26.25 -10.01
C GLU A 595 -2.45 24.75 -9.90
N LEU A 596 -2.97 24.33 -8.74
CA LEU A 596 -3.34 22.93 -8.50
C LEU A 596 -4.72 22.59 -9.03
N ALA A 597 -5.66 23.55 -9.03
CA ALA A 597 -7.04 23.32 -9.43
C ALA A 597 -7.15 22.65 -10.80
N GLY A 598 -6.44 23.16 -11.83
CA GLY A 598 -6.46 22.56 -13.16
C GLY A 598 -5.87 21.14 -13.21
N THR A 599 -4.87 20.85 -12.37
CA THR A 599 -4.29 19.50 -12.25
C THR A 599 -5.27 18.52 -11.62
N PHE A 600 -5.98 18.95 -10.58
CA PHE A 600 -7.00 18.15 -9.92
C PHE A 600 -8.23 17.92 -10.81
N GLU A 601 -8.64 18.92 -11.59
CA GLU A 601 -9.70 18.77 -12.60
C GLU A 601 -9.34 17.70 -13.64
N GLN A 602 -8.13 17.74 -14.20
CA GLN A 602 -7.65 16.74 -15.17
C GLN A 602 -7.55 15.34 -14.56
N LEU A 603 -7.05 15.22 -13.33
CA LEU A 603 -7.05 13.95 -12.60
C LEU A 603 -8.47 13.43 -12.34
N SER A 604 -9.41 14.31 -12.03
CA SER A 604 -10.80 13.91 -11.78
C SER A 604 -11.46 13.36 -13.04
N GLU A 605 -11.15 13.94 -14.20
CA GLU A 605 -11.61 13.45 -15.50
C GLU A 605 -11.01 12.08 -15.83
N ALA A 606 -9.69 11.90 -15.66
CA ALA A 606 -9.03 10.62 -15.89
C ALA A 606 -9.53 9.50 -14.96
N LEU A 607 -10.00 9.85 -13.75
CA LEU A 607 -10.49 8.91 -12.74
C LEU A 607 -12.03 8.78 -12.72
N THR A 608 -12.73 9.27 -13.75
CA THR A 608 -14.20 9.34 -13.79
C THR A 608 -14.88 7.98 -13.57
N ASP A 609 -14.31 6.91 -14.14
CA ASP A 609 -14.84 5.55 -13.99
C ASP A 609 -14.18 4.76 -12.86
N THR A 610 -13.10 5.30 -12.28
CA THR A 610 -12.32 4.61 -11.26
C THR A 610 -13.04 4.61 -9.92
N SER A 611 -13.11 3.44 -9.29
CA SER A 611 -13.68 3.29 -7.95
C SER A 611 -12.71 2.63 -6.99
N ILE A 612 -12.66 3.10 -5.74
CA ILE A 612 -11.98 2.40 -4.65
C ILE A 612 -13.01 1.56 -3.91
N LYS A 613 -12.71 0.28 -3.72
CA LYS A 613 -13.62 -0.69 -3.12
C LYS A 613 -12.98 -1.41 -1.93
N VAL A 614 -13.69 -1.39 -0.80
CA VAL A 614 -13.40 -2.20 0.39
C VAL A 614 -14.58 -3.10 0.63
N GLN A 615 -14.39 -4.41 0.75
CA GLN A 615 -15.50 -5.34 0.94
C GLN A 615 -15.13 -6.47 1.89
N THR A 616 -16.13 -7.00 2.60
CA THR A 616 -16.01 -8.26 3.32
C THR A 616 -16.74 -9.36 2.57
N VAL A 617 -16.05 -10.47 2.31
CA VAL A 617 -16.63 -11.70 1.77
C VAL A 617 -16.70 -12.71 2.89
N GLU A 618 -17.91 -13.12 3.25
CA GLU A 618 -18.15 -13.98 4.41
C GLU A 618 -18.77 -15.30 3.98
N GLY A 619 -18.21 -16.40 4.49
CA GLY A 619 -18.68 -17.75 4.25
C GLY A 619 -18.87 -18.53 5.54
N PRO A 620 -19.40 -19.76 5.47
CA PRO A 620 -19.68 -20.59 6.65
C PRO A 620 -18.47 -20.84 7.55
N ALA A 621 -17.25 -20.81 7.00
CA ALA A 621 -16.00 -21.04 7.74
C ALA A 621 -14.85 -20.12 7.30
N SER A 622 -15.18 -18.95 6.77
CA SER A 622 -14.20 -17.98 6.26
C SER A 622 -14.72 -16.55 6.37
N VAL A 623 -13.82 -15.62 6.64
CA VAL A 623 -14.05 -14.18 6.51
C VAL A 623 -12.87 -13.57 5.79
N ALA A 624 -13.12 -12.85 4.70
CA ALA A 624 -12.10 -12.15 3.93
C ALA A 624 -12.40 -10.66 3.86
N LEU A 625 -11.37 -9.83 4.06
CA LEU A 625 -11.38 -8.40 3.77
C LEU A 625 -10.61 -8.18 2.47
N ARG A 626 -11.23 -7.52 1.50
CA ARG A 626 -10.60 -7.15 0.23
C ARG A 626 -10.61 -5.64 0.06
N VAL A 627 -9.49 -5.08 -0.35
CA VAL A 627 -9.29 -3.65 -0.65
C VAL A 627 -8.67 -3.55 -2.03
N GLY A 628 -9.27 -2.79 -2.93
CA GLY A 628 -8.75 -2.65 -4.29
C GLY A 628 -9.31 -1.44 -5.02
N ALA A 629 -8.82 -1.25 -6.23
CA ALA A 629 -9.37 -0.30 -7.18
C ALA A 629 -10.12 -1.06 -8.29
N GLU A 630 -11.08 -0.39 -8.92
CA GLU A 630 -11.74 -0.88 -10.12
C GLU A 630 -11.65 0.16 -11.22
N ASP A 631 -11.48 -0.33 -12.45
CA ASP A 631 -11.43 0.47 -13.68
C ASP A 631 -10.40 1.61 -13.58
N LEU A 632 -9.17 1.25 -13.18
CA LEU A 632 -8.03 2.16 -13.23
C LEU A 632 -7.78 2.63 -14.68
N PRO A 633 -7.44 3.92 -14.89
CA PRO A 633 -7.04 4.44 -16.19
C PRO A 633 -5.62 3.96 -16.54
N ALA A 634 -5.23 4.18 -17.79
CA ALA A 634 -3.84 3.99 -18.18
C ALA A 634 -2.94 4.95 -17.39
N MET A 635 -1.77 4.48 -16.92
CA MET A 635 -0.85 5.36 -16.18
C MET A 635 -0.40 6.56 -17.02
N ALA A 636 -0.34 6.43 -18.35
CA ALA A 636 -0.02 7.53 -19.26
C ALA A 636 -0.96 8.74 -19.10
N GLU A 637 -2.22 8.52 -18.71
CA GLU A 637 -3.22 9.57 -18.53
C GLU A 637 -3.03 10.30 -17.19
N VAL A 638 -2.68 9.58 -16.12
CA VAL A 638 -2.56 10.16 -14.77
C VAL A 638 -1.15 10.63 -14.42
N PHE A 639 -0.11 10.01 -14.98
CA PHE A 639 1.29 10.22 -14.61
C PHE A 639 1.74 11.69 -14.74
N PRO A 640 1.44 12.43 -15.82
CA PRO A 640 1.85 13.84 -15.93
C PRO A 640 1.33 14.70 -14.77
N HIS A 641 0.09 14.48 -14.35
CA HIS A 641 -0.54 15.22 -13.27
C HIS A 641 0.03 14.82 -11.90
N LEU A 642 0.32 13.53 -11.70
CA LEU A 642 1.03 13.07 -10.49
C LEU A 642 2.41 13.72 -10.38
N MET A 643 3.12 13.96 -11.49
CA MET A 643 4.41 14.65 -11.47
C MET A 643 4.27 16.12 -11.08
N VAL A 644 3.21 16.81 -11.54
CA VAL A 644 2.92 18.18 -11.08
C VAL A 644 2.66 18.18 -9.57
N LEU A 645 1.84 17.27 -9.06
CA LEU A 645 1.57 17.15 -7.62
C LEU A 645 2.83 16.82 -6.81
N ALA A 646 3.68 15.92 -7.31
CA ALA A 646 4.93 15.55 -6.64
C ALA A 646 5.96 16.69 -6.61
N GLN A 647 5.91 17.61 -7.58
CA GLN A 647 6.80 18.77 -7.66
C GLN A 647 6.23 20.02 -7.00
N TYR A 648 4.93 20.04 -6.69
CA TYR A 648 4.28 21.19 -6.11
C TYR A 648 4.87 21.52 -4.73
N ARG A 649 5.28 22.77 -4.56
CA ARG A 649 5.75 23.31 -3.29
C ARG A 649 4.80 24.41 -2.84
N PRO A 650 4.08 24.23 -1.71
CA PRO A 650 3.19 25.26 -1.22
C PRO A 650 3.99 26.54 -0.90
N PRO A 651 3.47 27.73 -1.26
CA PRO A 651 4.15 28.99 -1.00
C PRO A 651 4.29 29.22 0.51
N VAL A 652 5.48 29.64 0.95
CA VAL A 652 5.75 29.93 2.37
C VAL A 652 5.55 31.43 2.63
N PRO A 653 4.60 31.82 3.50
CA PRO A 653 4.40 33.22 3.86
C PRO A 653 5.69 33.87 4.40
N PRO A 654 5.96 35.16 4.11
CA PRO A 654 7.14 35.83 4.64
C PRO A 654 7.16 35.86 6.17
N PRO A 655 8.28 35.47 6.81
CA PRO A 655 8.40 35.57 8.25
C PRO A 655 8.42 37.03 8.69
N THR A 656 7.94 37.29 9.90
CA THR A 656 8.23 38.53 10.60
C THR A 656 9.70 38.55 11.00
N PRO A 657 10.52 39.51 10.51
CA PRO A 657 11.94 39.54 10.86
C PRO A 657 12.18 39.81 12.34
N VAL A 658 13.15 39.12 12.94
CA VAL A 658 13.60 39.37 14.32
C VAL A 658 14.66 40.48 14.30
N ALA A 659 14.46 41.51 15.14
CA ALA A 659 15.42 42.59 15.26
C ALA A 659 16.71 42.11 15.93
N VAL A 660 17.86 42.39 15.29
CA VAL A 660 19.21 42.14 15.79
C VAL A 660 19.87 43.49 16.01
N LEU A 661 20.15 43.83 17.26
CA LEU A 661 20.65 45.15 17.65
C LEU A 661 22.14 45.28 17.38
N ARG A 662 22.58 46.51 17.10
CA ARG A 662 24.00 46.84 17.02
C ARG A 662 24.64 46.64 18.40
N ALA A 663 25.82 46.03 18.45
CA ALA A 663 26.51 45.78 19.71
C ALA A 663 26.86 47.12 20.42
N PRO A 664 26.63 47.24 21.74
CA PRO A 664 26.92 48.47 22.48
C PRO A 664 28.43 48.70 22.69
N GLY A 665 29.25 47.65 22.55
CA GLY A 665 30.70 47.64 22.74
C GLY A 665 31.37 46.64 21.81
N GLU A 666 32.70 46.48 21.95
CA GLU A 666 33.43 45.39 21.29
C GLU A 666 32.98 44.03 21.86
N ILE A 667 33.02 42.99 21.01
CA ILE A 667 32.70 41.62 21.37
C ILE A 667 33.95 40.78 21.06
N ALA A 668 34.56 40.23 22.08
CA ALA A 668 35.58 39.20 21.96
C ALA A 668 34.90 37.86 21.61
N VAL A 669 35.55 37.03 20.81
CA VAL A 669 35.11 35.65 20.53
C VAL A 669 36.02 34.74 21.33
N ASP A 670 35.73 34.60 22.62
CA ASP A 670 36.53 33.81 23.56
C ASP A 670 35.72 32.78 24.37
N GLY A 671 34.40 32.76 24.16
CA GLY A 671 33.45 31.87 24.82
C GLY A 671 32.89 32.44 26.13
N ASN A 672 33.30 33.63 26.55
CA ASN A 672 32.84 34.27 27.79
C ASN A 672 31.67 35.26 27.57
N LEU A 673 30.51 34.92 28.12
CA LEU A 673 29.26 35.64 27.91
C LEU A 673 29.14 37.00 28.66
N ASP A 674 30.20 37.50 29.29
CA ASP A 674 30.17 38.75 30.08
C ASP A 674 29.78 39.98 29.24
N GLU A 675 30.23 40.05 27.99
CA GLU A 675 29.96 41.18 27.07
C GLU A 675 28.53 41.14 26.49
N TRP A 676 27.86 40.00 26.63
CA TRP A 676 26.49 39.79 26.16
C TRP A 676 25.42 40.26 27.14
N GLN A 677 25.83 40.75 28.32
CA GLN A 677 24.95 41.31 29.33
C GLN A 677 24.26 42.57 28.79
N GLY A 678 22.98 42.45 28.42
CA GLY A 678 22.17 43.53 27.84
C GLY A 678 21.79 43.32 26.38
N ILE A 679 22.34 42.30 25.70
CA ILE A 679 21.88 41.87 24.37
C ILE A 679 20.66 40.96 24.55
N ALA A 680 19.57 41.27 23.84
CA ALA A 680 18.32 40.52 23.93
C ALA A 680 18.49 39.07 23.44
N VAL A 681 17.87 38.13 24.15
CA VAL A 681 17.80 36.73 23.72
C VAL A 681 16.84 36.64 22.54
N LEU A 682 17.22 35.88 21.52
CA LEU A 682 16.35 35.63 20.37
C LEU A 682 15.09 34.88 20.84
N PRO A 683 13.87 35.43 20.61
CA PRO A 683 12.64 34.90 21.20
C PRO A 683 12.33 33.44 20.88
N ILE A 684 12.83 32.95 19.74
CA ILE A 684 12.51 31.62 19.21
C ILE A 684 13.54 30.56 19.66
N LEU A 685 14.75 30.97 20.07
CA LEU A 685 15.79 30.06 20.59
C LEU A 685 15.88 30.06 22.13
N ALA A 686 15.09 30.91 22.81
CA ALA A 686 14.99 30.91 24.27
C ALA A 686 14.15 29.72 24.75
N THR A 687 14.79 28.57 24.94
CA THR A 687 14.15 27.34 25.43
C THR A 687 14.57 27.04 26.88
N THR A 688 14.01 26.00 27.49
CA THR A 688 14.50 25.52 28.80
C THR A 688 15.87 24.86 28.72
N VAL A 689 16.36 24.58 27.51
CA VAL A 689 17.63 23.84 27.28
C VAL A 689 18.74 24.73 26.70
N SER A 690 18.42 25.96 26.24
CA SER A 690 19.43 26.90 25.72
C SER A 690 18.95 28.35 25.62
N ARG A 691 19.92 29.26 25.44
CA ARG A 691 19.68 30.69 25.12
C ARG A 691 20.63 31.15 24.02
N ALA A 692 20.10 31.74 22.96
CA ALA A 692 20.88 32.33 21.89
C ALA A 692 20.73 33.85 21.81
N ARG A 693 21.82 34.55 21.48
CA ARG A 693 21.87 35.99 21.27
C ARG A 693 22.58 36.29 19.96
N LEU A 694 22.14 37.34 19.28
CA LEU A 694 22.81 37.89 18.10
C LEU A 694 22.94 39.40 18.26
N CYS A 695 24.05 39.94 17.78
CA CYS A 695 24.23 41.37 17.59
C CYS A 695 25.09 41.61 16.34
N TRP A 696 25.12 42.84 15.84
CA TRP A 696 25.91 43.19 14.66
C TRP A 696 26.80 44.41 14.90
N ARG A 697 27.84 44.52 14.10
CA ARG A 697 28.74 45.67 13.98
C ARG A 697 29.14 45.82 12.51
N ASP A 698 29.82 46.90 12.17
CA ASP A 698 30.17 47.22 10.78
C ASP A 698 31.10 46.17 10.14
N ASP A 699 31.80 45.39 10.97
CA ASP A 699 32.70 44.31 10.59
C ASP A 699 32.03 42.93 10.46
N GLY A 700 30.80 42.73 10.97
CA GLY A 700 30.08 41.47 10.79
C GLY A 700 28.96 41.20 11.80
N LEU A 701 28.53 39.94 11.81
CA LEU A 701 27.52 39.40 12.71
C LEU A 701 28.19 38.59 13.82
N TYR A 702 27.78 38.85 15.05
CA TYR A 702 28.23 38.12 16.23
C TYR A 702 27.08 37.30 16.80
N GLY A 703 27.38 36.11 17.31
CA GLY A 703 26.41 35.33 18.05
C GLY A 703 26.99 34.60 19.24
N ALA A 704 26.12 34.33 20.21
CA ALA A 704 26.43 33.52 21.37
C ALA A 704 25.29 32.55 21.68
N VAL A 705 25.63 31.31 22.02
CA VAL A 705 24.70 30.28 22.47
C VAL A 705 25.17 29.72 23.80
N GLU A 706 24.31 29.81 24.81
CA GLU A 706 24.45 29.17 26.11
C GLU A 706 23.62 27.88 26.09
N SER A 707 24.27 26.72 26.23
CA SER A 707 23.65 25.40 26.32
C SER A 707 23.64 24.91 27.76
N PHE A 708 22.50 24.40 28.23
CA PHE A 708 22.34 23.84 29.59
C PHE A 708 22.54 22.32 29.61
N ASP A 709 23.49 21.84 28.80
CA ASP A 709 23.90 20.44 28.70
C ASP A 709 25.29 20.23 29.30
N GLU A 710 25.36 19.40 30.35
CA GLU A 710 26.59 19.08 31.06
C GLU A 710 27.50 18.09 30.30
N GLN A 711 26.99 17.41 29.25
CA GLN A 711 27.72 16.35 28.55
C GLN A 711 27.93 16.65 27.06
N ILE A 712 29.06 17.24 26.72
CA ILE A 712 29.43 17.48 25.31
C ILE A 712 29.73 16.13 24.60
N ARG A 713 28.96 15.80 23.56
CA ARG A 713 29.05 14.62 22.69
C ARG A 713 29.59 14.99 21.30
N PRO A 714 30.91 14.93 21.08
CA PRO A 714 31.49 15.16 19.76
C PRO A 714 31.38 13.91 18.88
N ASN A 715 30.94 14.09 17.63
CA ASN A 715 31.02 13.13 16.54
C ASN A 715 31.45 13.87 15.23
N PRO A 716 32.76 14.09 15.04
CA PRO A 716 33.27 14.87 13.90
C PRO A 716 32.94 14.27 12.52
N ALA A 717 32.62 12.96 12.44
CA ALA A 717 32.25 12.31 11.19
C ALA A 717 30.87 12.73 10.70
N GLU A 718 29.93 12.97 11.62
CA GLU A 718 28.59 13.45 11.31
C GLU A 718 28.25 14.66 12.22
N PRO A 719 28.80 15.86 11.94
CA PRO A 719 28.64 17.02 12.83
C PRO A 719 27.20 17.43 13.12
N TRP A 720 26.27 17.11 12.21
CA TRP A 720 24.83 17.30 12.37
C TRP A 720 24.16 16.29 13.33
N GLN A 721 24.91 15.37 13.93
CA GLN A 721 24.50 14.51 15.04
C GLN A 721 25.30 14.82 16.33
N ASN A 722 26.01 15.95 16.38
CA ASN A 722 26.77 16.38 17.56
C ASN A 722 25.97 17.36 18.39
N ASP A 723 26.47 17.62 19.60
CA ASP A 723 26.13 18.81 20.35
C ASP A 723 26.69 20.03 19.62
N SER A 724 25.83 20.70 18.87
CA SER A 724 26.24 21.68 17.87
C SER A 724 25.16 22.72 17.63
N LEU A 725 25.62 23.89 17.19
CA LEU A 725 24.79 24.91 16.58
C LEU A 725 25.00 24.85 15.07
N GLN A 726 23.93 24.55 14.33
CA GLN A 726 23.92 24.60 12.88
C GLN A 726 23.13 25.84 12.43
N LEU A 727 23.71 26.65 11.56
CA LEU A 727 23.15 27.90 11.05
C LEU A 727 23.06 27.82 9.53
N PHE A 728 21.86 28.05 9.00
CA PHE A 728 21.63 28.19 7.58
C PHE A 728 21.39 29.66 7.27
N VAL A 729 22.24 30.25 6.43
CA VAL A 729 22.25 31.70 6.16
C VAL A 729 21.96 31.96 4.70
N GLU A 730 20.93 32.76 4.41
CA GLU A 730 20.64 33.31 3.09
C GLU A 730 20.99 34.81 3.05
N LYS A 731 22.15 35.10 2.45
CA LYS A 731 22.80 36.42 2.52
C LYS A 731 22.06 37.53 1.78
N ASN A 732 21.14 37.21 0.87
CA ASN A 732 20.39 38.18 0.09
C ASN A 732 18.89 38.23 0.42
N GLN A 733 18.41 37.38 1.34
CA GLN A 733 16.99 37.26 1.70
C GLN A 733 16.05 37.04 0.49
N ALA A 734 16.50 36.33 -0.55
CA ALA A 734 15.67 36.06 -1.72
C ALA A 734 14.47 35.14 -1.41
N ARG A 735 14.54 34.35 -0.33
CA ARG A 735 13.54 33.35 0.06
C ARG A 735 13.24 32.37 -1.07
N SER A 736 14.31 31.89 -1.71
CA SER A 736 14.20 30.90 -2.76
C SER A 736 13.74 29.55 -2.19
N PRO A 737 12.88 28.79 -2.89
CA PRO A 737 12.51 27.44 -2.46
C PRO A 737 13.68 26.45 -2.54
N ASP A 738 14.74 26.77 -3.26
CA ASP A 738 15.96 25.97 -3.35
C ASP A 738 17.20 26.80 -2.96
N HIS A 739 18.25 26.13 -2.51
CA HIS A 739 19.53 26.74 -2.21
C HIS A 739 20.08 27.54 -3.40
N THR A 740 20.53 28.75 -3.13
CA THR A 740 21.21 29.60 -4.11
C THR A 740 22.67 29.77 -3.75
N VAL A 741 23.44 30.42 -4.62
CA VAL A 741 24.84 30.78 -4.35
C VAL A 741 25.01 31.69 -3.12
N HIS A 742 23.92 32.30 -2.64
CA HIS A 742 23.90 33.15 -1.44
C HIS A 742 23.53 32.38 -0.17
N CYS A 743 23.24 31.08 -0.29
CA CYS A 743 22.94 30.21 0.84
C CYS A 743 24.22 29.48 1.31
N ALA A 744 24.38 29.36 2.63
CA ALA A 744 25.46 28.59 3.23
C ALA A 744 25.00 27.95 4.55
N ASP A 745 25.57 26.78 4.85
CA ASP A 745 25.48 26.09 6.14
C ASP A 745 26.77 26.38 6.94
N VAL A 746 26.60 26.71 8.21
CA VAL A 746 27.68 26.86 9.19
C VAL A 746 27.35 25.98 10.40
N THR A 747 28.20 24.98 10.67
CA THR A 747 28.09 24.13 11.86
C THR A 747 29.20 24.46 12.84
N LEU A 748 28.84 24.71 14.09
CA LEU A 748 29.70 25.13 15.18
C LEU A 748 29.56 24.16 16.36
N TRP A 749 30.67 23.68 16.92
CA TRP A 749 30.64 22.83 18.12
C TRP A 749 31.90 23.00 18.97
N ALA A 750 31.78 22.75 20.27
CA ALA A 750 32.91 22.85 21.19
C ALA A 750 34.04 21.88 20.79
N ALA A 751 35.29 22.23 21.10
CA ALA A 751 36.46 21.36 20.95
C ALA A 751 37.06 21.01 22.33
N PRO A 752 36.41 20.12 23.12
CA PRO A 752 36.92 19.69 24.43
C PRO A 752 38.39 19.24 24.41
N GLU A 753 38.82 18.64 23.31
CA GLU A 753 40.18 18.17 23.09
C GLU A 753 41.23 19.28 23.02
N ALA A 754 40.84 20.50 22.65
CA ALA A 754 41.71 21.68 22.59
C ALA A 754 41.68 22.49 23.90
N GLY A 755 40.79 22.13 24.84
CA GLY A 755 40.47 22.93 26.03
C GLY A 755 39.56 24.12 25.73
N PRO A 756 39.10 24.86 26.77
CA PRO A 756 38.33 26.09 26.59
C PRO A 756 39.11 27.11 25.76
N GLY A 757 38.42 27.82 24.88
CA GLY A 757 39.02 28.69 23.86
C GLY A 757 38.51 28.30 22.48
N PRO A 758 39.32 27.77 21.56
CA PRO A 758 38.89 27.56 20.18
C PRO A 758 37.82 26.46 20.03
N ALA A 759 36.80 26.71 19.21
CA ALA A 759 35.74 25.76 18.85
C ALA A 759 35.83 25.35 17.37
N HIS A 760 35.23 24.23 16.99
CA HIS A 760 35.18 23.82 15.59
C HIS A 760 34.23 24.71 14.78
N VAL A 761 34.65 25.02 13.56
CA VAL A 761 33.89 25.75 12.56
C VAL A 761 33.91 24.95 11.27
N LYS A 762 32.73 24.61 10.76
CA LYS A 762 32.57 23.98 9.45
C LYS A 762 31.61 24.79 8.60
N THR A 763 31.98 25.06 7.36
CA THR A 763 31.09 25.72 6.40
C THR A 763 30.86 24.85 5.17
N TYR A 764 29.66 24.93 4.61
CA TYR A 764 29.27 24.18 3.42
C TYR A 764 28.37 24.99 2.49
N SER A 765 28.65 24.92 1.18
CA SER A 765 27.76 25.45 0.14
C SER A 765 27.08 24.34 -0.62
N HIS A 766 25.75 24.28 -0.55
CA HIS A 766 24.94 23.29 -1.27
C HIS A 766 24.98 23.44 -2.79
N VAL A 767 25.36 24.62 -3.32
CA VAL A 767 25.40 24.87 -4.77
C VAL A 767 26.76 24.53 -5.36
N THR A 768 27.86 24.90 -4.70
CA THR A 768 29.20 24.60 -5.20
C THR A 768 29.73 23.26 -4.69
N ASN A 769 29.06 22.64 -3.72
CA ASN A 769 29.49 21.42 -3.04
C ASN A 769 30.91 21.54 -2.45
N VAL A 770 31.22 22.72 -1.89
CA VAL A 770 32.51 23.03 -1.27
C VAL A 770 32.32 23.06 0.24
N THR A 771 33.24 22.39 0.94
CA THR A 771 33.31 22.31 2.40
C THR A 771 34.64 22.88 2.88
N SER A 772 34.62 23.64 3.97
CA SER A 772 35.81 24.07 4.71
C SER A 772 35.61 23.82 6.20
N GLU A 773 36.70 23.57 6.92
CA GLU A 773 36.68 23.24 8.35
C GLU A 773 37.96 23.72 9.04
N GLY A 774 37.82 24.23 10.27
CA GLY A 774 38.93 24.68 11.10
C GLY A 774 38.58 24.72 12.59
N ILE A 775 39.60 24.87 13.45
CA ILE A 775 39.46 24.98 14.92
C ILE A 775 39.84 26.39 15.33
N GLY A 776 38.94 27.09 16.04
CA GLY A 776 39.04 28.51 16.40
C GLY A 776 38.65 29.44 15.25
N SER A 777 39.07 29.11 14.03
CA SER A 777 38.73 29.84 12.81
C SER A 777 38.73 28.92 11.59
N ASP A 778 37.82 29.18 10.65
CA ASP A 778 37.90 28.63 9.29
C ASP A 778 38.55 29.63 8.33
N GLU A 779 39.71 29.29 7.77
CA GLU A 779 40.50 30.18 6.91
C GLU A 779 39.76 30.61 5.63
N ALA A 780 38.88 29.74 5.10
CA ALA A 780 38.18 30.00 3.84
C ALA A 780 37.03 30.99 4.00
N SER A 781 36.27 30.90 5.10
CA SER A 781 35.16 31.80 5.40
C SER A 781 35.53 33.00 6.27
N GLY A 782 36.66 32.92 7.01
CA GLY A 782 37.02 33.88 8.04
C GLY A 782 36.12 33.82 9.28
N ILE A 783 35.23 32.82 9.39
CA ILE A 783 34.36 32.64 10.56
C ILE A 783 35.20 32.14 11.72
N THR A 784 35.03 32.77 12.89
CA THR A 784 35.71 32.36 14.12
C THR A 784 34.70 31.88 15.14
N CYS A 785 35.08 30.89 15.95
CA CYS A 785 34.23 30.36 17.02
C CYS A 785 35.08 29.96 18.24
N ALA A 786 34.59 30.28 19.43
CA ALA A 786 35.19 29.91 20.69
C ALA A 786 34.15 29.30 21.64
N TRP A 787 34.61 28.48 22.58
CA TRP A 787 33.76 27.86 23.59
C TRP A 787 34.36 27.93 24.99
N ALA A 788 33.50 28.01 26.00
CA ALA A 788 33.89 27.91 27.40
C ALA A 788 32.84 27.13 28.21
N PRO A 789 33.24 26.41 29.28
CA PRO A 789 32.28 25.78 30.18
C PRO A 789 31.51 26.84 30.98
N THR A 790 30.23 26.59 31.24
CA THR A 790 29.39 27.39 32.14
C THR A 790 29.03 26.58 33.38
N ALA A 791 28.29 27.16 34.32
CA ALA A 791 27.85 26.46 35.52
C ALA A 791 26.85 25.32 35.23
N GLU A 792 26.12 25.41 34.11
CA GLU A 792 25.02 24.51 33.75
C GLU A 792 25.27 23.80 32.40
N GLY A 793 26.45 23.98 31.79
CA GLY A 793 26.81 23.37 30.51
C GLY A 793 27.98 24.06 29.83
N TYR A 794 27.76 24.63 28.65
CA TYR A 794 28.80 25.32 27.87
C TYR A 794 28.23 26.50 27.07
N ALA A 795 29.11 27.44 26.70
CA ALA A 795 28.81 28.55 25.83
C ALA A 795 29.63 28.44 24.53
N LEU A 796 29.02 28.82 23.41
CA LEU A 796 29.68 29.05 22.13
C LEU A 796 29.54 30.53 21.78
N GLU A 797 30.62 31.16 21.33
CA GLU A 797 30.63 32.48 20.73
C GLU A 797 31.19 32.40 19.33
N PHE A 798 30.62 33.14 18.39
CA PHE A 798 31.07 33.15 17.01
C PHE A 798 30.98 34.53 16.37
N PHE A 799 31.79 34.72 15.33
CA PHE A 799 31.79 35.90 14.48
C PHE A 799 31.79 35.49 13.01
N MET A 800 30.90 36.11 12.24
CA MET A 800 30.81 35.98 10.79
C MET A 800 31.19 37.31 10.12
N PRO A 801 32.26 37.36 9.32
CA PRO A 801 32.75 38.61 8.76
C PRO A 801 31.81 39.19 7.70
N ALA A 802 31.73 40.51 7.62
CA ALA A 802 30.93 41.24 6.64
C ALA A 802 31.27 40.87 5.19
N GLU A 803 32.54 40.56 4.91
CA GLU A 803 32.99 40.10 3.59
C GLU A 803 32.32 38.76 3.20
N TRP A 804 32.24 37.82 4.14
CA TRP A 804 31.57 36.54 3.91
C TRP A 804 30.05 36.70 3.79
N LEU A 805 29.46 37.64 4.53
CA LEU A 805 28.01 37.91 4.52
C LEU A 805 27.52 38.64 3.26
N GLN A 806 28.39 39.02 2.33
CA GLN A 806 27.97 39.66 1.08
C GLN A 806 26.96 38.78 0.29
N PRO A 807 25.90 39.36 -0.29
CA PRO A 807 25.70 40.80 -0.52
C PRO A 807 25.02 41.56 0.63
N ALA A 808 24.78 40.95 1.79
CA ALA A 808 24.25 41.67 2.95
C ALA A 808 25.22 42.80 3.34
N GLN A 809 24.69 43.99 3.55
CA GLN A 809 25.45 45.12 4.07
C GLN A 809 25.28 45.16 5.59
N MET A 810 26.37 45.25 6.36
CA MET A 810 26.27 45.41 7.82
C MET A 810 25.85 46.86 8.12
N ALA A 811 24.57 47.15 7.91
CA ALA A 811 23.96 48.46 8.01
C ALA A 811 22.52 48.35 8.52
N ASP A 812 22.05 49.42 9.17
CA ASP A 812 20.70 49.53 9.71
C ASP A 812 19.64 49.22 8.63
N GLY A 813 18.66 48.40 8.99
CA GLY A 813 17.57 47.98 8.14
C GLY A 813 17.84 46.76 7.24
N THR A 814 19.08 46.26 7.17
CA THR A 814 19.43 45.09 6.34
C THR A 814 18.77 43.81 6.87
N SER A 815 18.27 42.97 5.96
CA SER A 815 17.68 41.66 6.30
C SER A 815 18.52 40.50 5.78
N ILE A 816 18.60 39.43 6.58
CA ILE A 816 19.34 38.21 6.28
C ILE A 816 18.46 37.02 6.64
N GLY A 817 18.36 36.05 5.72
CA GLY A 817 17.60 34.83 5.96
C GLY A 817 18.40 33.93 6.90
N LEU A 818 17.75 33.40 7.93
CA LEU A 818 18.44 32.60 8.93
C LEU A 818 17.54 31.45 9.40
N ALA A 819 18.06 30.24 9.39
CA ALA A 819 17.59 29.17 10.25
C ALA A 819 18.70 28.73 11.21
N ALA A 820 18.35 28.35 12.43
CA ALA A 820 19.31 27.90 13.42
C ALA A 820 18.79 26.65 14.12
N PHE A 821 19.59 25.59 14.17
CA PHE A 821 19.27 24.32 14.81
C PHE A 821 20.28 24.05 15.91
N LEU A 822 19.80 23.93 17.13
CA LEU A 822 20.59 23.43 18.25
C LEU A 822 20.36 21.94 18.41
N ARG A 823 21.44 21.18 18.58
CA ARG A 823 21.43 19.72 18.65
C ARG A 823 22.08 19.23 19.93
N ASP A 824 21.61 18.09 20.43
CA ASP A 824 22.14 17.33 21.57
C ASP A 824 22.30 15.87 21.09
N GLY A 825 23.40 15.57 20.40
CA GLY A 825 23.74 14.22 19.98
C GLY A 825 22.77 13.52 19.01
N SER A 826 21.88 14.26 18.34
CA SER A 826 20.79 13.68 17.53
C SER A 826 20.52 14.44 16.22
N SER A 827 19.97 13.73 15.23
CA SER A 827 19.56 14.30 13.94
C SER A 827 18.31 15.20 14.02
N THR A 828 17.58 15.18 15.13
CA THR A 828 16.46 16.09 15.40
C THR A 828 16.95 17.23 16.29
N PRO A 829 16.71 18.50 15.93
CA PRO A 829 17.10 19.63 16.78
C PRO A 829 16.31 19.64 18.09
N VAL A 830 16.96 19.98 19.20
CA VAL A 830 16.31 20.22 20.50
C VAL A 830 15.71 21.62 20.60
N ALA A 831 16.20 22.55 19.77
CA ALA A 831 15.63 23.88 19.58
C ALA A 831 15.90 24.35 18.15
N GLU A 832 14.94 25.07 17.56
CA GLU A 832 15.05 25.56 16.18
C GLU A 832 14.51 26.98 15.99
N PHE A 833 15.13 27.74 15.10
CA PHE A 833 14.67 29.01 14.56
C PHE A 833 14.39 28.86 13.06
N ALA A 834 13.14 29.02 12.66
CA ALA A 834 12.71 29.08 11.26
C ALA A 834 11.34 29.79 11.15
N ALA A 835 10.94 30.18 9.95
CA ALA A 835 9.58 30.67 9.68
C ALA A 835 8.56 29.53 9.74
N GLN A 836 8.96 28.36 9.24
CA GLN A 836 8.20 27.13 9.23
C GLN A 836 9.15 25.96 9.42
N THR A 837 8.78 25.00 10.26
CA THR A 837 9.66 23.87 10.63
C THR A 837 9.16 22.54 10.06
N GLY A 838 10.04 21.55 9.98
CA GLY A 838 9.82 20.28 9.30
C GLY A 838 11.12 19.62 8.82
N ALA A 839 11.04 18.35 8.42
CA ALA A 839 12.22 17.54 8.04
C ALA A 839 13.03 18.11 6.86
N ASP A 840 12.40 18.94 6.01
CA ASP A 840 13.01 19.56 4.83
C ASP A 840 13.45 21.02 5.07
N THR A 841 13.32 21.56 6.29
CA THR A 841 13.59 23.00 6.58
C THR A 841 15.01 23.41 6.19
N TRP A 842 16.01 22.56 6.44
CA TRP A 842 17.39 22.80 6.01
C TRP A 842 17.53 22.94 4.50
N GLY A 843 16.68 22.26 3.72
CA GLY A 843 16.66 22.25 2.25
C GLY A 843 15.95 23.44 1.62
N ARG A 844 15.27 24.28 2.43
CA ARG A 844 14.22 25.21 1.99
C ARG A 844 14.47 26.63 2.52
N PRO A 845 15.27 27.46 1.82
CA PRO A 845 15.54 28.83 2.26
C PRO A 845 14.28 29.70 2.43
N ASP A 846 13.23 29.43 1.67
CA ASP A 846 11.91 30.06 1.83
C ASP A 846 11.25 29.77 3.18
N LYS A 847 11.59 28.66 3.84
CA LYS A 847 11.14 28.30 5.20
C LYS A 847 12.01 28.90 6.31
N TRP A 848 13.17 29.46 5.99
CA TRP A 848 14.05 30.06 6.98
C TRP A 848 13.42 31.33 7.56
N GLY A 849 13.76 31.63 8.81
CA GLY A 849 13.40 32.90 9.44
C GLY A 849 14.11 34.06 8.77
N ALA A 850 13.85 35.27 9.25
CA ALA A 850 14.58 36.46 8.85
C ALA A 850 15.07 37.20 10.08
N ILE A 851 16.30 37.70 10.03
CA ILE A 851 16.80 38.69 10.98
C ILE A 851 16.88 40.05 10.29
N ARG A 852 16.71 41.13 11.05
CA ARG A 852 16.86 42.50 10.57
C ARG A 852 17.81 43.26 11.47
N LEU A 853 18.87 43.82 10.90
CA LEU A 853 19.85 44.62 11.61
C LEU A 853 19.23 45.97 12.00
N VAL A 854 19.35 46.35 13.27
CA VAL A 854 18.79 47.59 13.80
C VAL A 854 19.85 48.36 14.61
N ALA A 855 19.99 49.67 14.39
CA ALA A 855 21.00 50.51 15.04
C ALA A 855 20.65 50.91 16.49
N GLU A 856 19.38 51.18 16.80
CA GLU A 856 18.90 51.56 18.13
C GLU A 856 17.62 50.78 18.52
N VAL A 857 17.34 50.66 19.81
CA VAL A 857 16.09 50.04 20.28
C VAL A 857 14.90 50.91 19.82
N PRO A 858 13.91 50.38 19.10
CA PRO A 858 12.75 51.15 18.66
C PRO A 858 12.06 51.79 19.87
N GLY A 859 11.69 53.07 19.78
CA GLY A 859 11.03 53.79 20.88
C GLY A 859 9.67 53.16 21.27
N PRO A 860 9.15 53.43 22.48
CA PRO A 860 7.85 52.91 22.93
C PRO A 860 6.72 53.51 22.08
N GLY A 861 6.39 52.84 20.99
CA GLY A 861 5.50 53.28 19.92
C GLY A 861 5.78 52.55 18.60
N GLU A 862 7.04 52.24 18.32
CA GLU A 862 7.46 51.39 17.19
C GLU A 862 7.44 49.89 17.53
N GLU A 863 7.42 49.52 18.81
CA GLU A 863 7.22 48.14 19.31
C GLU A 863 5.98 47.41 18.73
N GLN A 864 4.99 48.14 18.20
CA GLN A 864 3.83 47.53 17.52
C GLN A 864 4.14 47.10 16.07
N ALA A 865 5.14 47.71 15.42
CA ALA A 865 5.62 47.33 14.08
C ALA A 865 6.67 46.20 14.14
N TYR A 866 7.39 46.09 15.25
CA TYR A 866 8.36 45.02 15.52
C TYR A 866 7.71 43.94 16.40
N GLY A 867 6.83 43.17 15.76
CA GLY A 867 6.18 41.96 16.25
C GLY A 867 6.22 41.68 17.77
N ARG A 868 5.15 42.05 18.49
CA ARG A 868 4.80 41.30 19.70
C ARG A 868 4.60 39.84 19.31
N VAL A 869 5.53 38.99 19.73
CA VAL A 869 5.32 37.55 19.75
C VAL A 869 4.15 37.29 20.70
N ARG A 870 2.94 37.08 20.16
CA ARG A 870 1.96 36.27 20.88
C ARG A 870 2.69 34.98 21.21
N ARG A 871 2.66 34.54 22.48
CA ARG A 871 2.85 33.13 22.82
C ARG A 871 1.86 32.34 21.98
N ILE A 872 2.24 31.95 20.78
CA ILE A 872 1.67 30.82 20.10
C ILE A 872 2.46 29.69 20.72
N GLY A 873 1.92 29.14 21.81
CA GLY A 873 2.19 27.75 22.09
C GLY A 873 1.69 27.01 20.86
N VAL A 874 2.59 26.69 19.94
CA VAL A 874 2.32 25.61 19.00
C VAL A 874 2.30 24.37 19.89
N PRO A 875 1.19 23.64 19.98
CA PRO A 875 1.25 22.31 20.55
C PRO A 875 2.15 21.51 19.59
N CYS A 876 3.35 21.19 20.04
CA CYS A 876 4.10 20.09 19.46
C CYS A 876 3.20 18.84 19.62
N GLY A 877 2.62 18.38 18.51
CA GLY A 877 1.71 17.25 18.48
C GLY A 877 0.30 17.56 19.00
N GLY A 878 -0.60 18.00 18.12
CA GLY A 878 -2.01 17.67 18.25
C GLY A 878 -2.30 16.52 17.29
N GLU A 879 -2.42 15.28 17.76
CA GLU A 879 -3.74 14.72 18.04
C GLU A 879 -4.83 15.80 18.10
N ILE A 880 -5.91 15.58 17.35
CA ILE A 880 -7.20 16.13 17.72
C ILE A 880 -7.55 15.47 19.07
N VAL A 881 -7.05 16.03 20.16
CA VAL A 881 -7.67 15.86 21.46
C VAL A 881 -8.90 16.75 21.42
N VAL A 882 -10.04 16.12 21.19
CA VAL A 882 -11.33 16.70 21.58
C VAL A 882 -11.25 16.89 23.09
N ASP A 883 -11.08 18.13 23.54
CA ASP A 883 -11.15 18.47 24.95
C ASP A 883 -12.59 18.21 25.41
N GLY A 884 -12.78 17.03 25.97
CA GLY A 884 -14.05 16.43 26.33
C GLY A 884 -13.76 15.23 27.21
N ASP A 885 -13.34 15.52 28.44
CA ASP A 885 -13.40 14.68 29.64
C ASP A 885 -13.71 13.19 29.36
N LEU A 886 -12.67 12.39 29.02
CA LEU A 886 -12.72 10.93 29.04
C LEU A 886 -12.48 10.44 30.47
N GLY A 887 -13.36 10.88 31.36
CA GLY A 887 -13.32 10.60 32.79
C GLY A 887 -14.72 10.48 33.37
N ASP A 888 -15.63 9.79 32.68
CA ASP A 888 -16.82 9.16 33.27
C ASP A 888 -17.58 8.28 32.25
N TRP A 889 -16.92 7.28 31.67
CA TRP A 889 -17.58 6.08 31.13
C TRP A 889 -16.70 4.86 31.44
N ALA A 890 -17.22 3.96 32.27
CA ALA A 890 -16.57 2.73 32.74
C ALA A 890 -16.50 1.64 31.67
#